data_AF-A0A1Y3E575-F1
#
_entry.id   AF-A0A1Y3E575-F1
#
_cell.length_a   1.000
_cell.length_b   1.000
_cell.length_c   1.000
_cell.angle_alpha   90.00
_cell.angle_beta   90.00
_cell.angle_gamma   90.00
#
_symmetry.space_group_name_H-M   'P 1'
#
loop_
_entity.id
_entity.type
_entity.pdbx_description
1 polymer ?
#
loop_
_entity_poly.entity_id
_entity_poly.type
_entity_poly.pdbx_seq_one_letter_code
_entity_poly.pdbx_strand_id
1 'polypeptide(L)'
;MHVAFHQMPSLRLTLICFFMVLSSFFMNFGQQSGGQFQHKMSNLSLIITTWATSGFIQATEAAWDQIQLNGDTLEAVLVGCSVCQELQCDGTVGYGGSPNEFGETTLDALVIHGFDHSFAMRYTLTAFQFIIRPTGDVGAVASLKRIKEAIRVAAAVMKYTKHTLLVGEAATNFALEMGFSESDLHTPESTQMWKTWVEGNCQPNYRKNVVPDPSKSCGPYTPLLQTDNTDHWSHAQIDSHDTIGMIAIHGEEISAGTSTNGMRYKIPGRVGDSPLPGSGAFVDNDVGAACATGDGDILMRMLPSYQTVENMRTSMTPTEAAMDAISRVAKKYPTFKGAVIAANRYGHVGAACHGFDTFTYSLRDASHTGVVKTAIICSKTFVSWLAMSLLWLFENLRVEPFGIIPLASLTGKGGPTTLKNLHIVASYNWQDEPSSTIYVPGAPKRYVTWPGGRLQEDNGQLIYDINHVRLPDGPMDPLFDALEICSESRFDPGAFDLVTDCINLQKLFTFCKGEESSGFFRIDLERVGDAVLACRVEAQDVIQIDFPSHDQSLKAACTQPVHPTLAGSHQRIVAYSFGDLRMLVRYEVDCVDYTVEELERQLLEQDEAQSTAIQEPSPVDDPQQRLKHIRSKSTNTSSNSSPSVNVTTYPDGRGFPAFTWPLLFFAGSSAVVVGWMTEQNNFKKPVMYKPTDVNRLLKPLPYAALSKVYDLLSKIVAFMRRNDENMKASLIWRGEQFVEIYEKAPTASGAVSQAWRRRLTGRN
;
A
#
# COMPACT_ATOMS: atom_id res chain seq x y z
N MET A 1 -78.73 -22.08 -0.49
CA MET A 1 -79.30 -21.64 -1.78
C MET A 1 -78.18 -21.60 -2.78
N HIS A 2 -78.28 -22.43 -3.81
CA HIS A 2 -77.38 -22.51 -4.96
C HIS A 2 -77.42 -21.25 -5.83
N VAL A 3 -76.35 -21.06 -6.61
CA VAL A 3 -76.23 -20.55 -8.00
C VAL A 3 -74.96 -19.68 -8.05
N ALA A 4 -73.79 -20.24 -8.39
CA ALA A 4 -73.26 -20.55 -9.72
C ALA A 4 -72.71 -19.32 -10.47
N PHE A 5 -71.39 -19.30 -10.68
CA PHE A 5 -70.76 -18.65 -11.83
C PHE A 5 -69.73 -19.61 -12.44
N HIS A 6 -69.96 -19.91 -13.72
CA HIS A 6 -69.05 -20.59 -14.64
C HIS A 6 -67.92 -19.63 -15.07
N GLN A 7 -66.68 -20.11 -15.19
CA GLN A 7 -65.96 -20.30 -16.47
C GLN A 7 -64.44 -20.57 -16.29
N MET A 8 -64.01 -21.71 -16.85
CA MET A 8 -62.71 -22.11 -17.42
C MET A 8 -61.40 -22.14 -16.58
N PRO A 9 -60.73 -23.32 -16.53
CA PRO A 9 -59.31 -23.49 -16.23
C PRO A 9 -58.50 -23.86 -17.48
N SER A 10 -57.51 -23.07 -17.88
CA SER A 10 -56.45 -23.52 -18.80
C SER A 10 -55.18 -22.67 -18.69
N LEU A 11 -54.58 -22.60 -17.49
CA LEU A 11 -53.26 -21.97 -17.35
C LEU A 11 -52.42 -22.59 -16.21
N ARG A 12 -52.38 -23.93 -16.12
CA ARG A 12 -51.52 -24.63 -15.15
C ARG A 12 -50.63 -25.74 -15.70
N LEU A 13 -50.61 -25.99 -17.01
CA LEU A 13 -49.72 -27.01 -17.59
C LEU A 13 -48.53 -26.47 -18.40
N THR A 14 -48.48 -25.18 -18.74
CA THR A 14 -47.36 -24.62 -19.51
C THR A 14 -46.23 -24.06 -18.62
N LEU A 15 -46.49 -23.82 -17.33
CA LEU A 15 -45.48 -23.29 -16.40
C LEU A 15 -44.56 -24.35 -15.79
N ILE A 16 -44.96 -25.62 -15.78
CA ILE A 16 -44.20 -26.70 -15.12
C ILE A 16 -43.15 -27.32 -16.05
N CYS A 17 -43.36 -27.29 -17.37
CA CYS A 17 -42.34 -27.77 -18.33
C CYS A 17 -41.24 -26.74 -18.63
N PHE A 18 -41.47 -25.43 -18.36
CA PHE A 18 -40.44 -24.40 -18.59
C PHE A 18 -39.37 -24.36 -17.49
N PHE A 19 -39.68 -24.87 -16.29
CA PHE A 19 -38.75 -24.92 -15.16
C PHE A 19 -37.81 -26.14 -15.16
N MET A 20 -38.18 -27.25 -15.81
CA MET A 20 -37.34 -28.46 -15.85
C MET A 20 -36.28 -28.46 -16.96
N VAL A 21 -36.38 -27.59 -17.97
CA VAL A 21 -35.34 -27.46 -19.01
C VAL A 21 -34.28 -26.42 -18.63
N LEU A 22 -34.63 -25.42 -17.80
CA LEU A 22 -33.66 -24.43 -17.32
C LEU A 22 -32.71 -24.96 -16.22
N SER A 23 -33.10 -25.99 -15.45
CA SER A 23 -32.20 -26.57 -14.44
C SER A 23 -31.07 -27.43 -15.03
N SER A 24 -31.22 -27.90 -16.28
CA SER A 24 -30.23 -28.76 -16.93
C SER A 24 -29.22 -27.99 -17.78
N PHE A 25 -29.48 -26.72 -18.11
CA PHE A 25 -28.52 -25.86 -18.85
C PHE A 25 -27.63 -25.02 -17.92
N PHE A 26 -28.05 -24.79 -16.67
CA PHE A 26 -27.24 -24.08 -15.67
C PHE A 26 -26.22 -24.95 -14.93
N MET A 27 -26.23 -26.28 -15.14
CA MET A 27 -25.26 -27.19 -14.51
C MET A 27 -23.92 -27.34 -15.25
N ASN A 28 -23.73 -26.73 -16.43
CA ASN A 28 -22.50 -26.94 -17.23
C ASN A 28 -21.67 -25.68 -17.57
N PHE A 29 -22.05 -24.48 -17.12
CA PHE A 29 -21.24 -23.26 -17.33
C PHE A 29 -20.90 -22.49 -16.05
N GLY A 30 -21.08 -23.12 -14.90
CA GLY A 30 -20.75 -22.53 -13.58
C GLY A 30 -19.40 -22.93 -12.99
N GLN A 31 -18.54 -23.65 -13.71
CA GLN A 31 -17.42 -24.37 -13.07
C GLN A 31 -15.99 -23.94 -13.45
N GLN A 32 -15.76 -22.81 -14.15
CA GLN A 32 -14.38 -22.46 -14.55
C GLN A 32 -13.87 -21.02 -14.30
N SER A 33 -14.65 -20.08 -13.76
CA SER A 33 -14.10 -18.74 -13.44
C SER A 33 -14.55 -18.11 -12.11
N GLY A 34 -15.63 -18.60 -11.49
CA GLY A 34 -15.96 -18.25 -10.09
C GLY A 34 -15.10 -18.96 -9.04
N GLY A 35 -14.42 -20.05 -9.45
CA GLY A 35 -13.62 -20.87 -8.55
C GLY A 35 -12.39 -20.16 -7.99
N GLN A 36 -11.69 -19.32 -8.77
CA GLN A 36 -10.40 -18.75 -8.35
C GLN A 36 -10.49 -17.58 -7.37
N PHE A 37 -11.52 -16.74 -7.43
CA PHE A 37 -11.68 -15.60 -6.49
C PHE A 37 -12.19 -16.05 -5.11
N GLN A 38 -13.13 -17.00 -5.05
CA GLN A 38 -13.49 -17.65 -3.78
C GLN A 38 -12.35 -18.54 -3.24
N HIS A 39 -11.56 -19.20 -4.11
CA HIS A 39 -10.39 -19.97 -3.68
C HIS A 39 -9.25 -19.14 -3.08
N LYS A 40 -9.12 -17.85 -3.43
CA LYS A 40 -7.99 -17.03 -2.97
C LYS A 40 -8.22 -16.48 -1.56
N MET A 41 -9.47 -16.14 -1.19
CA MET A 41 -9.80 -15.81 0.20
C MET A 41 -9.83 -17.06 1.10
N SER A 42 -10.29 -18.22 0.61
CA SER A 42 -10.38 -19.45 1.42
C SER A 42 -9.03 -20.02 1.92
N ASN A 43 -7.89 -19.49 1.46
CA ASN A 43 -6.55 -19.92 1.85
C ASN A 43 -5.79 -18.87 2.68
N LEU A 44 -6.39 -17.73 3.03
CA LEU A 44 -5.73 -16.74 3.87
C LEU A 44 -5.74 -17.20 5.32
N SER A 45 -4.57 -17.49 5.88
CA SER A 45 -4.36 -17.66 7.33
C SER A 45 -3.23 -16.76 7.80
N LEU A 46 -3.45 -16.03 8.88
CA LEU A 46 -2.52 -15.03 9.40
C LEU A 46 -2.65 -14.91 10.92
N ILE A 47 -1.53 -14.91 11.63
CA ILE A 47 -1.44 -14.50 13.04
C ILE A 47 -0.44 -13.35 13.15
N ILE A 48 -0.84 -12.27 13.82
CA ILE A 48 0.06 -11.18 14.22
C ILE A 48 -0.08 -10.94 15.72
N THR A 49 1.05 -10.72 16.40
CA THR A 49 1.11 -10.55 17.86
C THR A 49 2.07 -9.42 18.24
N THR A 50 1.72 -8.60 19.22
CA THR A 50 2.63 -7.58 19.78
C THR A 50 3.85 -8.24 20.40
N TRP A 51 5.00 -7.57 20.32
CA TRP A 51 6.29 -8.05 20.86
C TRP A 51 6.84 -9.30 20.16
N ALA A 52 8.12 -9.58 20.38
CA ALA A 52 8.83 -10.68 19.72
C ALA A 52 10.01 -11.20 20.57
N THR A 53 9.80 -11.29 21.89
CA THR A 53 10.64 -12.12 22.76
C THR A 53 10.18 -13.57 22.69
N SER A 54 10.92 -14.49 23.31
CA SER A 54 10.67 -15.93 23.19
C SER A 54 9.27 -16.36 23.64
N GLY A 55 8.68 -15.68 24.63
CA GLY A 55 7.31 -15.97 25.09
C GLY A 55 6.26 -15.62 24.03
N PHE A 56 6.36 -14.42 23.45
CA PHE A 56 5.43 -13.97 22.41
C PHE A 56 5.56 -14.79 21.12
N ILE A 57 6.78 -15.17 20.73
CA ILE A 57 7.01 -16.04 19.56
C ILE A 57 6.34 -17.40 19.76
N GLN A 58 6.47 -18.01 20.95
CA GLN A 58 5.81 -19.28 21.26
C GLN A 58 4.29 -19.15 21.25
N ALA A 59 3.76 -18.03 21.75
CA ALA A 59 2.33 -17.74 21.70
C ALA A 59 1.82 -17.60 20.25
N THR A 60 2.57 -16.92 19.37
CA THR A 60 2.25 -16.80 17.94
C THR A 60 2.26 -18.16 17.23
N GLU A 61 3.26 -19.02 17.50
CA GLU A 61 3.31 -20.35 16.88
C GLU A 61 2.17 -21.25 17.39
N ALA A 62 1.84 -21.21 18.68
CA ALA A 62 0.71 -21.99 19.22
C ALA A 62 -0.64 -21.56 18.62
N ALA A 63 -0.84 -20.25 18.41
CA ALA A 63 -2.03 -19.74 17.72
C ALA A 63 -2.06 -20.19 16.25
N TRP A 64 -0.89 -20.25 15.59
CA TRP A 64 -0.78 -20.74 14.23
C TRP A 64 -1.10 -22.22 14.12
N ASP A 65 -0.56 -23.07 15.00
CA ASP A 65 -0.88 -24.49 15.02
C ASP A 65 -2.39 -24.71 15.20
N GLN A 66 -3.02 -23.90 16.05
CA GLN A 66 -4.46 -23.95 16.29
C GLN A 66 -5.26 -23.53 15.05
N ILE A 67 -4.92 -22.40 14.39
CA ILE A 67 -5.65 -21.94 13.21
C ILE A 67 -5.48 -22.89 12.02
N GLN A 68 -4.34 -23.57 11.89
CA GLN A 68 -4.11 -24.58 10.85
C GLN A 68 -4.92 -25.86 11.10
N LEU A 69 -5.24 -26.19 12.35
CA LEU A 69 -5.98 -27.40 12.69
C LEU A 69 -7.43 -27.37 12.22
N ASN A 70 -8.13 -26.25 12.44
CA ASN A 70 -9.57 -26.16 12.22
C ASN A 70 -10.06 -24.82 11.63
N GLY A 71 -9.17 -23.86 11.38
CA GLY A 71 -9.53 -22.55 10.85
C GLY A 71 -10.23 -21.63 11.86
N ASP A 72 -10.34 -22.02 13.13
CA ASP A 72 -11.06 -21.26 14.16
C ASP A 72 -10.21 -20.07 14.64
N THR A 73 -10.55 -18.87 14.18
CA THR A 73 -9.78 -17.67 14.53
C THR A 73 -9.91 -17.31 16.00
N LEU A 74 -11.07 -17.59 16.62
CA LEU A 74 -11.32 -17.31 18.02
C LEU A 74 -10.47 -18.23 18.90
N GLU A 75 -10.52 -19.55 18.68
CA GLU A 75 -9.71 -20.47 19.48
C GLU A 75 -8.21 -20.24 19.26
N ALA A 76 -7.78 -19.86 18.06
CA ALA A 76 -6.38 -19.47 17.81
C ALA A 76 -5.93 -18.31 18.72
N VAL A 77 -6.73 -17.25 18.85
CA VAL A 77 -6.48 -16.14 19.77
C VAL A 77 -6.48 -16.61 21.23
N LEU A 78 -7.43 -17.46 21.63
CA LEU A 78 -7.53 -17.98 23.00
C LEU A 78 -6.30 -18.83 23.36
N VAL A 79 -5.88 -19.73 22.48
CA VAL A 79 -4.69 -20.58 22.68
C VAL A 79 -3.43 -19.72 22.78
N GLY A 80 -3.19 -18.84 21.81
CA GLY A 80 -1.99 -18.01 21.81
C GLY A 80 -1.89 -17.11 23.04
N CYS A 81 -2.99 -16.42 23.41
CA CYS A 81 -3.02 -15.61 24.62
C CYS A 81 -2.85 -16.45 25.90
N SER A 82 -3.43 -17.65 25.97
CA SER A 82 -3.29 -18.55 27.12
C SER A 82 -1.84 -19.02 27.29
N VAL A 83 -1.16 -19.39 26.20
CA VAL A 83 0.27 -19.75 26.22
C VAL A 83 1.10 -18.60 26.78
N CYS A 84 0.81 -17.36 26.37
CA CYS A 84 1.53 -16.20 26.88
C CYS A 84 1.25 -15.90 28.36
N GLN A 85 0.01 -16.14 28.83
CA GLN A 85 -0.35 -16.06 30.26
C GLN A 85 0.36 -17.12 31.11
N GLU A 86 0.55 -18.32 30.57
CA GLU A 86 1.25 -19.41 31.24
C GLU A 86 2.75 -19.18 31.30
N LEU A 87 3.35 -18.76 30.18
CA LEU A 87 4.78 -18.45 30.06
C LEU A 87 5.18 -17.14 30.75
N GLN A 88 4.22 -16.37 31.24
CA GLN A 88 4.43 -15.05 31.85
C GLN A 88 5.26 -14.15 30.93
N CYS A 89 4.85 -13.99 29.65
CA CYS A 89 5.64 -13.26 28.65
C CYS A 89 6.16 -11.93 29.21
N ASP A 90 7.49 -11.79 29.24
CA ASP A 90 8.25 -10.65 29.78
C ASP A 90 7.84 -10.18 31.20
N GLY A 91 7.14 -11.03 31.95
CA GLY A 91 6.59 -10.75 33.27
C GLY A 91 5.39 -9.79 33.26
N THR A 92 4.81 -9.47 32.11
CA THR A 92 3.73 -8.46 31.99
C THR A 92 2.38 -9.05 31.53
N VAL A 93 2.35 -10.35 31.23
CA VAL A 93 1.15 -11.10 30.85
C VAL A 93 0.96 -12.25 31.82
N GLY A 94 -0.26 -12.49 32.27
CA GLY A 94 -0.56 -13.56 33.22
C GLY A 94 -0.07 -13.29 34.64
N TYR A 95 0.04 -14.35 35.43
CA TYR A 95 0.37 -14.29 36.86
C TYR A 95 1.86 -13.97 37.11
N GLY A 96 2.21 -13.63 38.35
CA GLY A 96 3.61 -13.45 38.76
C GLY A 96 4.26 -12.14 38.36
N GLY A 97 3.49 -11.18 37.83
CA GLY A 97 3.99 -9.89 37.37
C GLY A 97 3.11 -8.72 37.76
N SER A 98 3.71 -7.54 37.85
CA SER A 98 3.03 -6.26 38.11
C SER A 98 2.01 -6.26 39.27
N PRO A 99 2.43 -6.62 40.49
CA PRO A 99 1.55 -6.51 41.66
C PRO A 99 1.10 -5.05 41.85
N ASN A 100 -0.12 -4.86 42.35
CA ASN A 100 -0.63 -3.55 42.75
C ASN A 100 0.05 -3.06 44.05
N GLU A 101 -0.31 -1.87 44.53
CA GLU A 101 0.30 -1.28 45.73
C GLU A 101 0.10 -2.13 47.01
N PHE A 102 -0.87 -3.06 47.02
CA PHE A 102 -1.11 -4.02 48.10
C PHE A 102 -0.44 -5.39 47.88
N GLY A 103 0.37 -5.52 46.84
CA GLY A 103 1.07 -6.75 46.50
C GLY A 103 0.26 -7.71 45.64
N GLU A 104 -1.03 -7.43 45.39
CA GLU A 104 -1.93 -8.32 44.66
C GLU A 104 -1.80 -8.14 43.14
N THR A 105 -1.60 -9.25 42.43
CA THR A 105 -1.63 -9.28 40.95
C THR A 105 -3.07 -9.42 40.47
N THR A 106 -3.49 -8.57 39.54
CA THR A 106 -4.81 -8.65 38.88
C THR A 106 -4.67 -8.60 37.38
N LEU A 107 -5.50 -9.38 36.68
CA LEU A 107 -5.40 -9.59 35.23
C LEU A 107 -6.52 -8.87 34.48
N ASP A 108 -6.17 -8.35 33.31
CA ASP A 108 -7.09 -7.75 32.35
C ASP A 108 -7.03 -8.55 31.05
N ALA A 109 -8.18 -8.80 30.41
CA ALA A 109 -8.25 -9.48 29.13
C ALA A 109 -9.50 -9.10 28.32
N LEU A 110 -9.38 -9.15 27.00
CA LEU A 110 -10.44 -8.89 26.02
C LEU A 110 -10.35 -9.91 24.90
N VAL A 111 -11.48 -10.40 24.42
CA VAL A 111 -11.59 -11.12 23.16
C VAL A 111 -12.74 -10.54 22.33
N ILE A 112 -12.49 -10.37 21.04
CA ILE A 112 -13.45 -9.93 20.04
C ILE A 112 -13.43 -10.95 18.90
N HIS A 113 -14.60 -11.48 18.58
CA HIS A 113 -14.83 -12.27 17.38
C HIS A 113 -15.60 -11.40 16.37
N GLY A 114 -15.13 -11.34 15.11
CA GLY A 114 -15.71 -10.48 14.10
C GLY A 114 -17.14 -10.87 13.68
N PHE A 115 -17.85 -9.94 13.04
CA PHE A 115 -19.23 -10.16 12.57
C PHE A 115 -19.28 -11.14 11.39
N ASP A 116 -20.00 -12.26 11.54
CA ASP A 116 -20.29 -13.17 10.42
C ASP A 116 -21.50 -12.68 9.60
N HIS A 117 -21.25 -12.17 8.39
CA HIS A 117 -22.31 -11.82 7.42
C HIS A 117 -22.94 -13.05 6.73
N SER A 118 -22.27 -14.21 6.74
CA SER A 118 -22.74 -15.45 6.13
C SER A 118 -23.98 -16.01 6.82
N PHE A 119 -24.15 -15.69 8.10
CA PHE A 119 -25.28 -16.15 8.92
C PHE A 119 -26.62 -15.55 8.46
N ALA A 120 -26.62 -14.34 7.89
CA ALA A 120 -27.83 -13.70 7.38
C ALA A 120 -28.38 -14.38 6.10
N MET A 121 -27.57 -15.20 5.40
CA MET A 121 -27.96 -15.82 4.13
C MET A 121 -28.02 -17.35 4.16
N ARG A 122 -27.47 -18.03 5.19
CA ARG A 122 -27.41 -19.51 5.27
C ARG A 122 -28.57 -20.22 5.98
N TYR A 123 -29.57 -19.51 6.52
CA TYR A 123 -30.76 -20.16 7.10
C TYR A 123 -31.86 -20.42 6.08
N THR A 124 -31.57 -21.33 5.15
CA THR A 124 -32.56 -22.32 4.71
C THR A 124 -31.87 -23.67 4.73
N LEU A 125 -32.36 -24.59 5.58
CA LEU A 125 -31.96 -26.00 5.67
C LEU A 125 -30.77 -26.32 6.59
N THR A 126 -30.97 -26.29 7.91
CA THR A 126 -30.67 -27.41 8.85
C THR A 126 -30.93 -26.96 10.29
N ALA A 127 -32.04 -27.42 10.86
CA ALA A 127 -32.29 -27.27 12.29
C ALA A 127 -31.50 -28.36 13.01
N PHE A 128 -30.34 -28.02 13.60
CA PHE A 128 -29.66 -28.65 14.75
C PHE A 128 -28.18 -28.21 14.79
N GLN A 129 -27.92 -26.93 15.10
CA GLN A 129 -26.61 -26.50 15.62
C GLN A 129 -26.87 -25.35 16.60
N PHE A 130 -26.22 -25.43 17.75
CA PHE A 130 -26.40 -24.57 18.92
C PHE A 130 -26.35 -23.07 18.57
N ILE A 131 -27.16 -22.29 19.30
CA ILE A 131 -27.33 -20.83 19.18
C ILE A 131 -25.97 -20.13 19.33
N ILE A 132 -25.36 -19.71 18.22
CA ILE A 132 -24.38 -18.62 18.15
C ILE A 132 -25.07 -17.51 17.35
N ARG A 133 -25.18 -16.32 17.94
CA ARG A 133 -25.89 -15.18 17.34
C ARG A 133 -24.96 -14.45 16.36
N PRO A 134 -25.49 -13.82 15.30
CA PRO A 134 -24.71 -13.06 14.33
C PRO A 134 -24.37 -11.67 14.87
N THR A 135 -23.54 -11.61 15.90
CA THR A 135 -23.04 -10.36 16.47
C THR A 135 -21.53 -10.46 16.61
N GLY A 136 -20.81 -9.37 16.33
CA GLY A 136 -19.40 -9.24 16.67
C GLY A 136 -19.29 -9.34 18.18
N ASP A 137 -19.07 -10.57 18.64
CA ASP A 137 -19.21 -10.96 20.02
C ASP A 137 -17.96 -10.51 20.76
N VAL A 138 -18.18 -9.89 21.92
CA VAL A 138 -17.13 -9.31 22.73
C VAL A 138 -17.30 -9.76 24.16
N GLY A 139 -16.21 -10.23 24.75
CA GLY A 139 -16.13 -10.50 26.17
C GLY A 139 -14.83 -10.00 26.76
N ALA A 140 -14.92 -9.50 27.97
CA ALA A 140 -13.80 -8.90 28.66
C ALA A 140 -13.90 -9.12 30.17
N VAL A 141 -12.73 -9.15 30.80
CA VAL A 141 -12.58 -9.12 32.26
C VAL A 141 -11.53 -8.09 32.64
N ALA A 142 -11.76 -7.36 33.72
CA ALA A 142 -10.78 -6.40 34.22
C ALA A 142 -10.61 -6.50 35.74
N SER A 143 -9.39 -6.24 36.21
CA SER A 143 -8.98 -6.45 37.58
C SER A 143 -9.39 -7.83 38.11
N LEU A 144 -9.33 -8.86 37.26
CA LEU A 144 -9.65 -10.24 37.62
C LEU A 144 -8.66 -10.75 38.65
N LYS A 145 -9.18 -11.37 39.71
CA LYS A 145 -8.40 -11.86 40.85
C LYS A 145 -8.38 -13.37 40.82
N ARG A 146 -7.26 -13.96 41.28
CA ARG A 146 -7.13 -15.39 41.62
C ARG A 146 -7.49 -16.38 40.50
N ILE A 147 -7.55 -15.97 39.23
CA ILE A 147 -7.77 -16.87 38.09
C ILE A 147 -6.66 -16.60 37.06
N LYS A 148 -5.90 -17.63 36.68
CA LYS A 148 -4.78 -17.50 35.73
C LYS A 148 -5.24 -17.30 34.29
N GLU A 149 -6.34 -17.95 33.90
CA GLU A 149 -6.79 -18.07 32.50
C GLU A 149 -7.67 -16.89 32.06
N ALA A 150 -7.21 -15.65 32.26
CA ALA A 150 -8.04 -14.45 32.11
C ALA A 150 -8.68 -14.31 30.71
N ILE A 151 -8.00 -14.76 29.64
CA ILE A 151 -8.55 -14.66 28.27
C ILE A 151 -9.70 -15.66 28.06
N ARG A 152 -9.62 -16.84 28.69
CA ARG A 152 -10.70 -17.83 28.66
C ARG A 152 -11.88 -17.41 29.51
N VAL A 153 -11.67 -16.70 30.62
CA VAL A 153 -12.76 -16.06 31.37
C VAL A 153 -13.43 -14.97 30.54
N ALA A 154 -12.67 -14.14 29.81
CA ALA A 154 -13.22 -13.16 28.88
C ALA A 154 -14.09 -13.84 27.80
N ALA A 155 -13.64 -14.95 27.22
CA ALA A 155 -14.44 -15.76 26.30
C ALA A 155 -15.69 -16.36 26.96
N ALA A 156 -15.64 -16.73 28.24
CA ALA A 156 -16.80 -17.18 28.99
C ALA A 156 -17.82 -16.04 29.20
N VAL A 157 -17.38 -14.82 29.47
CA VAL A 157 -18.26 -13.62 29.55
C VAL A 157 -18.99 -13.44 28.22
N MET A 158 -18.26 -13.48 27.10
CA MET A 158 -18.80 -13.39 25.74
C MET A 158 -19.86 -14.45 25.47
N LYS A 159 -19.59 -15.70 25.87
CA LYS A 159 -20.41 -16.87 25.53
C LYS A 159 -21.63 -17.06 26.43
N TYR A 160 -21.51 -16.78 27.73
CA TYR A 160 -22.48 -17.17 28.74
C TYR A 160 -23.24 -15.99 29.37
N THR A 161 -22.97 -14.76 28.94
CA THR A 161 -23.66 -13.58 29.45
C THR A 161 -24.20 -12.72 28.31
N LYS A 162 -25.09 -11.77 28.64
CA LYS A 162 -25.47 -10.68 27.73
C LYS A 162 -24.64 -9.42 27.97
N HIS A 163 -23.65 -9.49 28.85
CA HIS A 163 -22.77 -8.41 29.23
C HIS A 163 -21.45 -8.55 28.47
N THR A 164 -20.77 -7.42 28.26
CA THR A 164 -19.48 -7.41 27.55
C THR A 164 -18.29 -7.47 28.51
N LEU A 165 -18.39 -6.86 29.70
CA LEU A 165 -17.28 -6.69 30.62
C LEU A 165 -17.73 -6.99 32.05
N LEU A 166 -17.00 -7.88 32.74
CA LEU A 166 -17.12 -8.10 34.19
C LEU A 166 -15.82 -7.70 34.88
N VAL A 167 -15.89 -7.23 36.13
CA VAL A 167 -14.70 -6.71 36.83
C VAL A 167 -14.55 -7.22 38.25
N GLY A 168 -13.30 -7.27 38.72
CA GLY A 168 -12.95 -7.48 40.12
C GLY A 168 -13.35 -8.85 40.67
N GLU A 169 -13.75 -8.85 41.95
CA GLU A 169 -14.18 -10.05 42.68
C GLU A 169 -15.41 -10.71 42.03
N ALA A 170 -16.33 -9.91 41.49
CA ALA A 170 -17.54 -10.42 40.82
C ALA A 170 -17.21 -11.20 39.55
N ALA A 171 -16.18 -10.79 38.80
CA ALA A 171 -15.68 -11.56 37.66
C ALA A 171 -15.06 -12.90 38.09
N THR A 172 -14.45 -12.96 39.28
CA THR A 172 -13.90 -14.19 39.86
C THR A 172 -15.03 -15.15 40.24
N ASN A 173 -16.07 -14.66 40.91
CA ASN A 173 -17.25 -15.46 41.25
C ASN A 173 -17.91 -16.04 40.00
N PHE A 174 -18.08 -15.22 38.96
CA PHE A 174 -18.56 -15.68 37.66
C PHE A 174 -17.66 -16.77 37.07
N ALA A 175 -16.33 -16.59 37.09
CA ALA A 175 -15.40 -17.60 36.61
C ALA A 175 -15.57 -18.93 37.36
N LEU A 176 -15.75 -18.90 38.68
CA LEU A 176 -16.01 -20.10 39.48
C LEU A 176 -17.33 -20.78 39.09
N GLU A 177 -18.39 -20.03 38.85
CA GLU A 177 -19.66 -20.56 38.34
C GLU A 177 -19.51 -21.22 36.97
N MET A 178 -18.58 -20.73 36.14
CA MET A 178 -18.26 -21.31 34.82
C MET A 178 -17.26 -22.47 34.89
N GLY A 179 -16.80 -22.87 36.09
CA GLY A 179 -15.94 -24.02 36.32
C GLY A 179 -14.44 -23.74 36.29
N PHE A 180 -14.02 -22.47 36.26
CA PHE A 180 -12.62 -22.11 36.50
C PHE A 180 -12.24 -22.34 37.96
N SER A 181 -10.95 -22.45 38.25
CA SER A 181 -10.44 -22.70 39.62
C SER A 181 -9.64 -21.53 40.14
N GLU A 182 -9.86 -21.17 41.41
CA GLU A 182 -9.00 -20.19 42.06
C GLU A 182 -7.55 -20.71 42.17
N SER A 183 -6.60 -19.82 41.95
CA SER A 183 -5.18 -20.07 42.02
C SER A 183 -4.44 -18.83 42.49
N ASP A 184 -3.31 -19.03 43.16
CA ASP A 184 -2.46 -17.91 43.54
C ASP A 184 -1.82 -17.28 42.29
N LEU A 185 -1.97 -15.95 42.17
CA LEU A 185 -1.36 -15.18 41.10
C LEU A 185 0.02 -14.61 41.50
N HIS A 186 0.44 -14.80 42.75
CA HIS A 186 1.77 -14.38 43.19
C HIS A 186 2.83 -15.41 42.80
N THR A 187 4.05 -14.90 42.65
CA THR A 187 5.28 -15.69 42.56
C THR A 187 6.27 -15.19 43.61
N PRO A 188 7.32 -15.96 43.93
CA PRO A 188 8.41 -15.47 44.76
C PRO A 188 9.00 -14.15 44.24
N GLU A 189 9.10 -14.02 42.91
CA GLU A 189 9.60 -12.83 42.22
C GLU A 189 8.67 -11.64 42.40
N SER A 190 7.35 -11.79 42.18
CA SER A 190 6.40 -10.68 42.36
C SER A 190 6.29 -10.25 43.83
N THR A 191 6.38 -11.19 44.75
CA THR A 191 6.40 -10.92 46.19
C THR A 191 7.63 -10.13 46.60
N GLN A 192 8.81 -10.53 46.09
CA GLN A 192 10.06 -9.83 46.38
C GLN A 192 10.10 -8.44 45.73
N MET A 193 9.58 -8.32 44.51
CA MET A 193 9.43 -7.05 43.79
C MET A 193 8.61 -6.06 44.62
N TRP A 194 7.44 -6.47 45.11
CA TRP A 194 6.59 -5.63 45.95
C TRP A 194 7.26 -5.26 47.28
N LYS A 195 7.90 -6.22 47.98
CA LYS A 195 8.61 -5.94 49.24
C LYS A 195 9.71 -4.89 49.05
N THR A 196 10.50 -5.04 47.99
CA THR A 196 11.59 -4.10 47.67
C THR A 196 11.04 -2.69 47.39
N TRP A 197 9.89 -2.60 46.71
CA TRP A 197 9.22 -1.32 46.46
C TRP A 197 8.67 -0.67 47.73
N VAL A 198 8.08 -1.46 48.64
CA VAL A 198 7.63 -0.97 49.96
C VAL A 198 8.82 -0.47 50.80
N GLU A 199 9.91 -1.21 50.83
CA GLU A 199 11.18 -0.81 51.47
C GLU A 199 11.75 0.49 50.85
N GLY A 200 11.51 0.71 49.56
CA GLY A 200 11.81 1.93 48.82
C GLY A 200 10.83 3.09 49.03
N ASN A 201 10.06 3.11 50.12
CA ASN A 201 9.00 4.09 50.40
C ASN A 201 7.96 4.21 49.28
N CYS A 202 7.64 3.08 48.65
CA CYS A 202 6.62 2.98 47.61
C CYS A 202 6.91 3.85 46.39
N GLN A 203 8.17 3.92 45.96
CA GLN A 203 8.57 4.69 44.77
C GLN A 203 9.08 3.80 43.64
N PRO A 204 8.74 4.13 42.38
CA PRO A 204 7.77 5.15 41.97
C PRO A 204 6.30 4.72 42.21
N ASN A 205 5.37 5.68 42.33
CA ASN A 205 3.92 5.40 42.41
C ASN A 205 3.07 6.41 41.61
N TYR A 206 1.75 6.16 41.57
CA TYR A 206 0.78 6.90 40.74
C TYR A 206 -0.07 7.91 41.52
N ARG A 207 0.21 8.15 42.80
CA ARG A 207 -0.56 9.05 43.66
C ARG A 207 -0.12 10.50 43.41
N LYS A 208 -1.08 11.40 43.27
CA LYS A 208 -0.84 12.84 43.08
C LYS A 208 -1.86 13.64 43.88
N ASN A 209 -1.52 14.88 44.24
CA ASN A 209 -2.41 15.79 44.96
C ASN A 209 -2.96 15.21 46.29
N VAL A 210 -2.11 14.51 47.04
CA VAL A 210 -2.44 13.89 48.34
C VAL A 210 -1.39 14.20 49.40
N VAL A 211 -1.77 14.05 50.67
CA VAL A 211 -0.89 14.06 51.84
C VAL A 211 -0.95 12.71 52.57
N PRO A 212 0.16 12.22 53.14
CA PRO A 212 1.52 12.76 53.05
C PRO A 212 2.06 12.77 51.60
N ASP A 213 3.11 13.55 51.34
CA ASP A 213 3.73 13.72 50.02
C ASP A 213 3.95 12.35 49.34
N PRO A 214 3.29 12.08 48.20
CA PRO A 214 3.32 10.77 47.55
C PRO A 214 4.69 10.42 46.99
N SER A 215 5.61 11.37 46.82
CA SER A 215 6.99 11.08 46.39
C SER A 215 7.88 10.51 47.51
N LYS A 216 7.39 10.47 48.75
CA LYS A 216 8.20 10.14 49.95
C LYS A 216 7.56 9.15 50.92
N SER A 217 6.31 8.77 50.69
CA SER A 217 5.53 7.95 51.62
C SER A 217 4.76 6.86 50.87
N CYS A 218 4.30 5.85 51.60
CA CYS A 218 3.35 4.84 51.13
C CYS A 218 1.89 5.20 51.45
N GLY A 219 1.65 6.38 52.06
CA GLY A 219 0.35 6.74 52.61
C GLY A 219 0.13 6.18 54.03
N PRO A 220 -1.13 5.97 54.47
CA PRO A 220 -2.37 6.19 53.73
C PRO A 220 -2.52 7.66 53.33
N TYR A 221 -3.12 7.87 52.16
CA TYR A 221 -3.24 9.18 51.54
C TYR A 221 -4.59 9.82 51.81
N THR A 222 -4.60 11.12 52.07
CA THR A 222 -5.80 11.96 52.07
C THR A 222 -5.68 13.09 51.05
N PRO A 223 -6.77 13.58 50.46
CA PRO A 223 -6.72 14.64 49.45
C PRO A 223 -6.12 15.94 50.01
N LEU A 224 -5.30 16.61 49.20
CA LEU A 224 -4.87 17.98 49.46
C LEU A 224 -6.05 18.95 49.26
N LEU A 225 -6.36 19.78 50.27
CA LEU A 225 -7.50 20.72 50.25
C LEU A 225 -7.30 21.92 49.30
N GLN A 226 -6.06 22.21 48.92
CA GLN A 226 -5.71 23.18 47.89
C GLN A 226 -4.84 22.48 46.84
N THR A 227 -5.35 22.39 45.62
CA THR A 227 -4.57 21.90 44.48
C THR A 227 -4.12 23.10 43.66
N ASP A 228 -2.82 23.38 43.64
CA ASP A 228 -2.27 24.21 42.56
C ASP A 228 -2.38 23.40 41.27
N ASN A 229 -3.01 23.99 40.25
CA ASN A 229 -3.28 23.35 38.95
C ASN A 229 -2.00 23.22 38.08
N THR A 230 -0.83 23.33 38.70
CA THR A 230 0.48 23.44 38.04
C THR A 230 1.16 22.09 37.79
N ASP A 231 0.63 20.99 38.32
CA ASP A 231 1.12 19.64 37.99
C ASP A 231 0.65 19.24 36.59
N HIS A 232 1.39 19.75 35.60
CA HIS A 232 1.46 19.16 34.27
C HIS A 232 1.72 17.66 34.41
N TRP A 233 1.12 16.86 33.52
CA TRP A 233 0.99 15.41 33.63
C TRP A 233 2.35 14.67 33.68
N SER A 234 3.03 14.71 34.83
CA SER A 234 4.22 13.95 35.11
C SER A 234 3.78 12.51 35.34
N HIS A 235 3.81 11.70 34.28
CA HIS A 235 3.70 10.26 34.41
C HIS A 235 4.95 9.81 35.16
N ALA A 236 4.78 9.18 36.32
CA ALA A 236 5.88 8.46 36.93
C ALA A 236 6.42 7.50 35.87
N GLN A 237 7.68 7.66 35.46
CA GLN A 237 8.34 6.80 34.48
C GLN A 237 8.61 5.44 35.13
N ILE A 238 7.54 4.67 35.34
CA ILE A 238 7.63 3.27 35.72
C ILE A 238 7.71 2.49 34.41
N ASP A 239 8.92 2.12 33.99
CA ASP A 239 9.12 1.23 32.83
C ASP A 239 8.44 -0.11 33.11
N SER A 240 7.23 -0.21 32.61
CA SER A 240 6.34 -1.37 32.60
C SER A 240 5.50 -1.22 31.31
N HIS A 241 4.59 -2.14 31.05
CA HIS A 241 3.59 -2.12 29.95
C HIS A 241 4.04 -2.75 28.62
N ASP A 242 4.26 -4.06 28.66
CA ASP A 242 4.12 -4.94 27.50
C ASP A 242 2.79 -5.71 27.63
N THR A 243 1.87 -5.52 26.70
CA THR A 243 0.60 -6.27 26.62
C THR A 243 0.70 -7.24 25.45
N ILE A 244 0.19 -8.48 25.60
CA ILE A 244 -0.08 -9.30 24.43
C ILE A 244 -1.35 -8.80 23.77
N GLY A 245 -1.24 -8.40 22.50
CA GLY A 245 -2.35 -8.19 21.58
C GLY A 245 -2.14 -9.12 20.39
N MET A 246 -3.18 -9.86 20.02
CA MET A 246 -3.11 -10.87 18.97
C MET A 246 -4.29 -10.73 18.02
N ILE A 247 -4.03 -10.82 16.72
CA ILE A 247 -5.03 -10.85 15.66
C ILE A 247 -4.86 -12.16 14.90
N ALA A 248 -5.96 -12.85 14.65
CA ALA A 248 -6.04 -14.04 13.82
C ALA A 248 -7.00 -13.81 12.66
N ILE A 249 -6.59 -14.16 11.45
CA ILE A 249 -7.43 -14.14 10.24
C ILE A 249 -7.43 -15.53 9.63
N HIS A 250 -8.61 -16.04 9.32
CA HIS A 250 -8.78 -17.23 8.49
C HIS A 250 -9.95 -17.04 7.53
N GLY A 251 -9.66 -17.05 6.23
CA GLY A 251 -10.70 -16.75 5.24
C GLY A 251 -11.23 -15.33 5.35
N GLU A 252 -12.53 -15.21 5.60
CA GLU A 252 -13.21 -13.92 5.86
C GLU A 252 -13.37 -13.62 7.35
N GLU A 253 -13.00 -14.57 8.22
CA GLU A 253 -13.17 -14.46 9.66
C GLU A 253 -11.95 -13.81 10.29
N ILE A 254 -12.19 -12.88 11.21
CA ILE A 254 -11.15 -12.17 11.97
C ILE A 254 -11.53 -12.24 13.45
N SER A 255 -10.56 -12.56 14.30
CA SER A 255 -10.66 -12.43 15.74
C SER A 255 -9.45 -11.69 16.28
N ALA A 256 -9.63 -11.00 17.40
CA ALA A 256 -8.53 -10.39 18.12
C ALA A 256 -8.72 -10.50 19.62
N GLY A 257 -7.62 -10.48 20.36
CA GLY A 257 -7.64 -10.52 21.81
C GLY A 257 -6.43 -9.85 22.42
N THR A 258 -6.59 -9.44 23.68
CA THR A 258 -5.49 -8.90 24.48
C THR A 258 -5.48 -9.49 25.88
N SER A 259 -4.30 -9.51 26.50
CA SER A 259 -4.17 -9.78 27.93
C SER A 259 -2.95 -9.12 28.56
N THR A 260 -3.09 -8.71 29.82
CA THR A 260 -2.01 -8.10 30.61
C THR A 260 -2.25 -8.29 32.10
N ASN A 261 -1.18 -8.18 32.91
CA ASN A 261 -1.27 -7.93 34.35
C ASN A 261 -1.19 -6.42 34.71
N GLY A 262 -1.15 -5.55 33.70
CA GLY A 262 -1.25 -4.10 33.83
C GLY A 262 0.04 -3.43 34.33
N MET A 263 -0.11 -2.19 34.80
CA MET A 263 1.02 -1.41 35.31
C MET A 263 1.51 -1.92 36.67
N ARG A 264 2.83 -2.00 36.85
CA ARG A 264 3.47 -2.33 38.14
C ARG A 264 3.11 -1.31 39.21
N TYR A 265 2.74 -1.74 40.41
CA TYR A 265 2.35 -0.91 41.55
C TYR A 265 1.12 -0.02 41.29
N LYS A 266 0.27 -0.41 40.34
CA LYS A 266 -1.00 0.27 40.07
C LYS A 266 -1.84 0.40 41.34
N ILE A 267 -2.65 1.47 41.40
CA ILE A 267 -3.66 1.61 42.46
C ILE A 267 -4.66 0.43 42.32
N PRO A 268 -5.04 -0.25 43.41
CA PRO A 268 -5.99 -1.35 43.37
C PRO A 268 -7.29 -0.96 42.65
N GLY A 269 -7.70 -1.79 41.69
CA GLY A 269 -8.85 -1.52 40.83
C GLY A 269 -8.54 -0.70 39.57
N ARG A 270 -7.29 -0.26 39.34
CA ARG A 270 -6.89 0.36 38.07
C ARG A 270 -7.01 -0.66 36.93
N VAL A 271 -7.65 -0.23 35.86
CA VAL A 271 -7.82 -0.96 34.61
C VAL A 271 -7.12 -0.20 33.49
N GLY A 272 -6.46 -0.92 32.57
CA GLY A 272 -5.80 -0.34 31.39
C GLY A 272 -6.68 -0.31 30.13
N ASP A 273 -6.04 -0.13 28.98
CA ASP A 273 -6.66 -0.21 27.65
C ASP A 273 -7.04 -1.64 27.24
N SER A 274 -6.27 -2.63 27.69
CA SER A 274 -6.36 -4.01 27.21
C SER A 274 -7.78 -4.61 27.27
N PRO A 275 -8.54 -4.52 28.37
CA PRO A 275 -9.88 -5.10 28.44
C PRO A 275 -10.97 -4.24 27.77
N LEU A 276 -10.59 -3.12 27.11
CA LEU A 276 -11.53 -2.15 26.55
C LEU A 276 -11.63 -2.26 25.03
N PRO A 277 -12.79 -2.66 24.48
CA PRO A 277 -13.02 -2.69 23.03
C PRO A 277 -12.81 -1.31 22.40
N GLY A 278 -12.12 -1.26 21.27
CA GLY A 278 -11.74 -0.03 20.58
C GLY A 278 -10.46 0.62 21.11
N SER A 279 -10.03 0.29 22.33
CA SER A 279 -8.73 0.71 22.85
C SER A 279 -7.69 -0.40 22.72
N GLY A 280 -7.80 -1.47 23.51
CA GLY A 280 -6.86 -2.59 23.49
C GLY A 280 -6.94 -3.40 22.20
N ALA A 281 -8.14 -3.69 21.71
CA ALA A 281 -8.35 -4.31 20.40
C ALA A 281 -9.65 -3.86 19.74
N PHE A 282 -9.71 -3.95 18.41
CA PHE A 282 -10.94 -3.78 17.64
C PHE A 282 -10.91 -4.67 16.39
N VAL A 283 -12.08 -5.18 15.99
CA VAL A 283 -12.25 -6.08 14.84
C VAL A 283 -13.47 -5.67 14.04
N ASP A 284 -13.32 -5.64 12.72
CA ASP A 284 -14.41 -5.62 11.74
C ASP A 284 -14.02 -6.52 10.57
N ASN A 285 -14.78 -7.60 10.31
CA ASN A 285 -14.48 -8.56 9.24
C ASN A 285 -14.48 -7.91 7.84
N ASP A 286 -15.22 -6.82 7.64
CA ASP A 286 -15.27 -6.10 6.36
C ASP A 286 -14.05 -5.19 6.15
N VAL A 287 -13.20 -5.02 7.17
CA VAL A 287 -12.07 -4.10 7.13
C VAL A 287 -10.77 -4.77 7.59
N GLY A 288 -10.72 -5.22 8.83
CA GLY A 288 -9.51 -5.65 9.52
C GLY A 288 -9.63 -5.60 11.03
N ALA A 289 -8.50 -5.77 11.69
CA ALA A 289 -8.38 -5.66 13.13
C ALA A 289 -7.10 -4.92 13.54
N ALA A 290 -7.10 -4.42 14.77
CA ALA A 290 -5.95 -3.77 15.38
C ALA A 290 -5.86 -4.11 16.88
N CYS A 291 -4.63 -4.18 17.40
CA CYS A 291 -4.35 -4.31 18.84
C CYS A 291 -3.30 -3.31 19.29
N ALA A 292 -3.49 -2.75 20.48
CA ALA A 292 -2.61 -1.76 21.09
C ALA A 292 -1.81 -2.33 22.27
N THR A 293 -0.67 -1.70 22.56
CA THR A 293 0.15 -1.94 23.76
C THR A 293 0.83 -0.64 24.21
N GLY A 294 1.11 -0.50 25.51
CA GLY A 294 1.82 0.64 26.09
C GLY A 294 1.08 1.32 27.25
N ASP A 295 1.10 2.65 27.30
CA ASP A 295 0.43 3.43 28.33
C ASP A 295 -1.10 3.32 28.23
N GLY A 296 -1.65 2.32 28.93
CA GLY A 296 -3.08 2.03 28.87
C GLY A 296 -4.01 3.16 29.31
N ASP A 297 -3.55 4.08 30.18
CA ASP A 297 -4.36 5.22 30.61
C ASP A 297 -4.50 6.28 29.50
N ILE A 298 -3.46 6.44 28.67
CA ILE A 298 -3.48 7.32 27.50
C ILE A 298 -4.21 6.64 26.33
N LEU A 299 -3.92 5.38 26.06
CA LEU A 299 -4.52 4.62 24.95
C LEU A 299 -6.05 4.51 25.12
N MET A 300 -6.56 4.30 26.34
CA MET A 300 -8.01 4.25 26.57
C MET A 300 -8.73 5.58 26.29
N ARG A 301 -8.06 6.71 26.43
CA ARG A 301 -8.63 8.04 26.18
C ARG A 301 -8.72 8.36 24.69
N MET A 302 -7.97 7.65 23.86
CA MET A 302 -7.79 7.97 22.44
C MET A 302 -8.27 6.86 21.49
N LEU A 303 -8.64 5.68 21.99
CA LEU A 303 -9.22 4.56 21.24
C LEU A 303 -8.42 4.20 19.95
N PRO A 304 -7.11 3.93 20.06
CA PRO A 304 -6.23 3.80 18.90
C PRO A 304 -6.55 2.58 18.02
N SER A 305 -7.01 1.46 18.60
CA SER A 305 -7.37 0.27 17.81
C SER A 305 -8.62 0.52 16.95
N TYR A 306 -9.66 1.16 17.51
CA TYR A 306 -10.84 1.59 16.75
C TYR A 306 -10.45 2.56 15.65
N GLN A 307 -9.69 3.61 15.97
CA GLN A 307 -9.24 4.60 14.99
C GLN A 307 -8.42 3.96 13.86
N THR A 308 -7.58 2.98 14.17
CA THR A 308 -6.79 2.25 13.18
C THR A 308 -7.68 1.47 12.21
N VAL A 309 -8.68 0.74 12.72
CA VAL A 309 -9.62 0.02 11.85
C VAL A 309 -10.46 1.00 11.01
N GLU A 310 -10.95 2.09 11.58
CA GLU A 310 -11.69 3.10 10.78
C GLU A 310 -10.82 3.79 9.73
N ASN A 311 -9.53 4.01 10.01
CA ASN A 311 -8.58 4.50 9.02
C ASN A 311 -8.39 3.50 7.87
N MET A 312 -8.27 2.21 8.17
CA MET A 312 -8.25 1.16 7.13
C MET A 312 -9.54 1.13 6.30
N ARG A 313 -10.70 1.44 6.91
CA ARG A 313 -11.98 1.57 6.19
C ARG A 313 -11.95 2.67 5.12
N THR A 314 -11.12 3.70 5.33
CA THR A 314 -10.90 4.81 4.39
C THR A 314 -9.76 4.55 3.40
N SER A 315 -9.46 3.27 3.11
CA SER A 315 -8.43 2.81 2.18
C SER A 315 -6.99 3.09 2.58
N MET A 316 -6.71 3.40 3.85
CA MET A 316 -5.33 3.41 4.34
C MET A 316 -4.80 1.98 4.49
N THR A 317 -3.51 1.77 4.19
CA THR A 317 -2.85 0.50 4.53
C THR A 317 -2.77 0.33 6.06
N PRO A 318 -2.63 -0.92 6.58
CA PRO A 318 -2.52 -1.15 8.02
C PRO A 318 -1.42 -0.33 8.71
N THR A 319 -0.27 -0.15 8.04
CA THR A 319 0.85 0.66 8.55
C THR A 319 0.47 2.14 8.63
N GLU A 320 -0.11 2.70 7.57
CA GLU A 320 -0.55 4.10 7.53
C GLU A 320 -1.64 4.37 8.57
N ALA A 321 -2.60 3.45 8.68
CA ALA A 321 -3.70 3.54 9.61
C ALA A 321 -3.23 3.53 11.07
N ALA A 322 -2.32 2.60 11.43
CA ALA A 322 -1.71 2.53 12.74
C ALA A 322 -0.88 3.78 13.04
N MET A 323 -0.15 4.29 12.03
CA MET A 323 0.67 5.48 12.16
C MET A 323 -0.15 6.73 12.42
N ASP A 324 -1.26 6.94 11.70
CA ASP A 324 -2.16 8.07 11.93
C ASP A 324 -2.77 8.00 13.35
N ALA A 325 -3.22 6.81 13.78
CA ALA A 325 -3.75 6.62 15.13
C ALA A 325 -2.72 6.97 16.21
N ILE A 326 -1.50 6.41 16.14
CA ILE A 326 -0.41 6.70 17.09
C ILE A 326 0.00 8.18 17.05
N SER A 327 0.05 8.79 15.87
CA SER A 327 0.42 10.20 15.71
C SER A 327 -0.60 11.15 16.36
N ARG A 328 -1.89 10.81 16.32
CA ARG A 328 -2.94 11.58 17.04
C ARG A 328 -2.76 11.52 18.54
N VAL A 329 -2.39 10.36 19.07
CA VAL A 329 -2.05 10.21 20.50
C VAL A 329 -0.81 11.04 20.83
N ALA A 330 0.27 10.91 20.05
CA ALA A 330 1.53 11.65 20.24
C ALA A 330 1.33 13.16 20.22
N LYS A 331 0.45 13.65 19.34
CA LYS A 331 0.12 15.08 19.24
C LYS A 331 -0.48 15.62 20.53
N LYS A 332 -1.31 14.83 21.22
CA LYS A 332 -1.97 15.25 22.47
C LYS A 332 -1.12 14.94 23.70
N TYR A 333 -0.35 13.86 23.65
CA TYR A 333 0.48 13.36 24.75
C TYR A 333 1.89 13.04 24.25
N PRO A 334 2.76 14.03 24.03
CA PRO A 334 4.05 13.83 23.36
C PRO A 334 5.01 12.86 24.05
N THR A 335 4.84 12.64 25.35
CA THR A 335 5.70 11.79 26.17
C THR A 335 5.14 10.38 26.38
N PHE A 336 3.97 10.04 25.81
CA PHE A 336 3.40 8.71 25.97
C PHE A 336 4.29 7.64 25.31
N LYS A 337 4.22 6.41 25.80
CA LYS A 337 4.81 5.25 25.13
C LYS A 337 3.69 4.33 24.67
N GLY A 338 3.66 3.95 23.40
CA GLY A 338 2.63 3.05 22.90
C GLY A 338 2.82 2.63 21.45
N ALA A 339 2.21 1.52 21.09
CA ALA A 339 2.25 0.94 19.77
C ALA A 339 0.90 0.31 19.39
N VAL A 340 0.67 0.17 18.09
CA VAL A 340 -0.45 -0.56 17.51
C VAL A 340 0.08 -1.50 16.44
N ILE A 341 -0.41 -2.73 16.44
CA ILE A 341 -0.34 -3.65 15.29
C ILE A 341 -1.71 -3.68 14.60
N ALA A 342 -1.72 -3.88 13.29
CA ALA A 342 -2.93 -3.95 12.49
C ALA A 342 -2.80 -4.96 11.36
N ALA A 343 -3.92 -5.58 11.00
CA ALA A 343 -4.06 -6.41 9.82
C ALA A 343 -5.39 -6.13 9.14
N ASN A 344 -5.40 -6.03 7.80
CA ASN A 344 -6.65 -5.89 7.05
C ASN A 344 -7.18 -7.25 6.58
N ARG A 345 -8.44 -7.29 6.13
CA ARG A 345 -9.11 -8.50 5.62
C ARG A 345 -8.44 -9.15 4.40
N TYR A 346 -7.47 -8.46 3.77
CA TYR A 346 -6.71 -8.97 2.63
C TYR A 346 -5.39 -9.63 3.05
N GLY A 347 -5.07 -9.63 4.35
CA GLY A 347 -3.84 -10.21 4.87
C GLY A 347 -2.64 -9.26 4.88
N HIS A 348 -2.82 -7.98 4.54
CA HIS A 348 -1.76 -7.00 4.75
C HIS A 348 -1.63 -6.70 6.23
N VAL A 349 -0.39 -6.51 6.69
CA VAL A 349 -0.04 -6.21 8.08
C VAL A 349 0.73 -4.92 8.20
N GLY A 350 0.65 -4.29 9.37
CA GLY A 350 1.36 -3.06 9.66
C GLY A 350 1.41 -2.77 11.14
N ALA A 351 2.31 -1.87 11.52
CA ALA A 351 2.44 -1.42 12.90
C ALA A 351 2.98 0.01 12.96
N ALA A 352 2.71 0.68 14.08
CA ALA A 352 3.31 1.97 14.39
C ALA A 352 3.53 2.10 15.90
N CYS A 353 4.49 2.94 16.29
CA CYS A 353 4.81 3.16 17.70
C CYS A 353 5.43 4.54 17.97
N HIS A 354 5.30 4.97 19.22
CA HIS A 354 5.83 6.24 19.72
C HIS A 354 6.41 6.05 21.13
N GLY A 355 7.48 6.79 21.45
CA GLY A 355 8.07 6.86 22.80
C GLY A 355 8.98 5.69 23.22
N PHE A 356 8.90 4.53 22.55
CA PHE A 356 9.91 3.47 22.69
C PHE A 356 11.15 3.77 21.84
N ASP A 357 12.25 3.02 22.01
CA ASP A 357 13.36 3.04 21.04
C ASP A 357 13.00 2.23 19.79
N THR A 358 12.52 1.00 20.01
CA THR A 358 12.05 0.09 18.99
C THR A 358 10.84 -0.68 19.50
N PHE A 359 9.87 -0.92 18.65
CA PHE A 359 8.77 -1.84 18.90
C PHE A 359 8.93 -3.04 17.99
N THR A 360 8.74 -4.24 18.54
CA THR A 360 8.79 -5.48 17.77
C THR A 360 7.43 -6.14 17.74
N TYR A 361 7.14 -6.91 16.70
CA TYR A 361 5.96 -7.76 16.63
C TYR A 361 6.29 -9.07 15.94
N SER A 362 5.49 -10.09 16.23
CA SER A 362 5.60 -11.46 15.71
C SER A 362 4.52 -11.68 14.66
N LEU A 363 4.91 -12.29 13.53
CA LEU A 363 4.04 -12.56 12.39
C LEU A 363 4.16 -14.02 11.97
N ARG A 364 3.05 -14.69 11.71
CA ARG A 364 3.01 -16.04 11.16
C ARG A 364 1.94 -16.13 10.07
N ASP A 365 2.37 -16.55 8.89
CA ASP A 365 1.51 -16.81 7.74
C ASP A 365 1.99 -18.05 6.98
N ALA A 366 1.27 -18.42 5.92
CA ALA A 366 1.58 -19.58 5.08
C ALA A 366 2.80 -19.39 4.17
N SER A 367 3.28 -18.15 3.99
CA SER A 367 4.44 -17.85 3.13
C SER A 367 5.79 -18.06 3.83
N HIS A 368 5.79 -18.15 5.17
CA HIS A 368 6.98 -18.38 5.97
C HIS A 368 7.00 -19.79 6.57
N THR A 369 8.19 -20.31 6.91
CA THR A 369 8.34 -21.62 7.57
C THR A 369 8.25 -21.56 9.10
N GLY A 370 8.23 -20.36 9.68
CA GLY A 370 8.14 -20.10 11.13
C GLY A 370 7.76 -18.65 11.41
N VAL A 371 7.74 -18.26 12.68
CA VAL A 371 7.43 -16.88 13.10
C VAL A 371 8.48 -15.89 12.56
N VAL A 372 8.02 -14.87 11.86
CA VAL A 372 8.80 -13.72 11.43
C VAL A 372 8.77 -12.65 12.53
N LYS A 373 9.96 -12.26 12.99
CA LYS A 373 10.14 -11.14 13.90
C LYS A 373 10.36 -9.87 13.10
N THR A 374 9.50 -8.87 13.30
CA THR A 374 9.65 -7.54 12.71
C THR A 374 9.94 -6.52 13.79
N ALA A 375 10.85 -5.58 13.50
CA ALA A 375 11.18 -4.47 14.38
C ALA A 375 10.96 -3.15 13.63
N ILE A 376 10.27 -2.21 14.27
CA ILE A 376 10.08 -0.86 13.76
C ILE A 376 10.70 0.16 14.73
N ILE A 377 11.32 1.19 14.16
CA ILE A 377 11.88 2.30 14.95
C ILE A 377 10.72 3.20 15.34
N CYS A 378 10.60 3.51 16.62
CA CYS A 378 9.50 4.32 17.10
C CYS A 378 9.82 5.79 16.97
N SER A 379 8.80 6.57 16.61
CA SER A 379 8.96 8.01 16.55
C SER A 379 9.22 8.56 17.96
N LYS A 380 10.25 9.42 18.09
CA LYS A 380 10.54 10.16 19.34
C LYS A 380 10.03 11.60 19.28
N THR A 381 9.62 12.05 18.10
CA THR A 381 9.08 13.39 17.82
C THR A 381 7.80 13.26 17.00
N PHE A 382 6.96 14.28 17.00
CA PHE A 382 5.83 14.32 16.07
C PHE A 382 6.38 14.35 14.63
N VAL A 383 6.23 13.26 13.88
CA VAL A 383 6.51 13.19 12.44
C VAL A 383 5.17 12.99 11.77
N SER A 384 4.73 13.97 10.96
CA SER A 384 3.44 13.88 10.29
C SER A 384 3.45 12.75 9.26
N TRP A 385 2.29 12.13 9.02
CA TRP A 385 2.09 11.10 7.99
C TRP A 385 2.61 11.54 6.60
N LEU A 386 2.44 12.83 6.27
CA LEU A 386 2.99 13.45 5.07
C LEU A 386 4.52 13.38 4.97
N ALA A 387 5.25 13.25 6.08
CA ALA A 387 6.71 13.15 6.08
C ALA A 387 7.20 11.70 5.89
N MET A 388 6.40 10.68 6.24
CA MET A 388 6.79 9.27 6.07
C MET A 388 6.31 8.64 4.76
N SER A 389 5.13 8.98 4.24
CA SER A 389 4.70 8.57 2.89
C SER A 389 5.55 9.19 1.76
N LEU A 390 6.40 10.15 2.11
CA LEU A 390 7.34 10.82 1.22
C LEU A 390 8.79 10.35 1.40
N LEU A 391 9.07 9.34 2.24
CA LEU A 391 10.45 8.86 2.46
C LEU A 391 11.13 8.39 1.16
N TRP A 392 10.39 7.76 0.26
CA TRP A 392 10.88 7.34 -1.06
C TRP A 392 11.41 8.53 -1.89
N LEU A 393 10.90 9.75 -1.68
CA LEU A 393 11.43 10.95 -2.33
C LEU A 393 12.89 11.21 -1.91
N PHE A 394 13.28 10.83 -0.69
CA PHE A 394 14.57 11.16 -0.11
C PHE A 394 15.56 9.97 -0.02
N GLU A 395 15.16 8.79 -0.48
CA GLU A 395 16.02 7.61 -0.47
C GLU A 395 17.33 7.85 -1.25
N ASN A 396 18.45 7.52 -0.59
CA ASN A 396 19.80 7.70 -1.11
C ASN A 396 20.18 9.15 -1.48
N LEU A 397 19.55 10.14 -0.84
CA LEU A 397 19.88 11.56 -1.00
C LEU A 397 20.62 12.10 0.23
N ARG A 398 21.36 13.20 0.05
CA ARG A 398 21.87 13.97 1.18
C ARG A 398 20.71 14.57 1.99
N VAL A 399 20.96 14.81 3.27
CA VAL A 399 19.94 15.30 4.22
C VAL A 399 19.41 16.68 3.84
N GLU A 400 20.24 17.55 3.29
CA GLU A 400 19.88 18.92 2.92
C GLU A 400 19.84 19.11 1.40
N PRO A 401 18.88 19.89 0.87
CA PRO A 401 18.84 20.24 -0.54
C PRO A 401 20.06 21.08 -0.92
N PHE A 402 20.64 20.78 -2.07
CA PHE A 402 21.67 21.59 -2.70
C PHE A 402 21.14 22.99 -3.08
N GLY A 403 19.85 23.09 -3.42
CA GLY A 403 19.20 24.34 -3.72
C GLY A 403 17.73 24.18 -4.13
N ILE A 404 17.10 25.29 -4.49
CA ILE A 404 15.70 25.32 -4.95
C ILE A 404 15.57 26.10 -6.25
N ILE A 405 14.58 25.74 -7.08
CA ILE A 405 14.15 26.51 -8.25
C ILE A 405 12.71 26.98 -7.99
N PRO A 406 12.51 28.25 -7.58
CA PRO A 406 11.18 28.79 -7.38
C PRO A 406 10.39 28.89 -8.68
N LEU A 407 9.09 28.53 -8.66
CA LEU A 407 8.19 28.67 -9.80
C LEU A 407 8.13 30.12 -10.30
N ALA A 408 8.18 31.08 -9.37
CA ALA A 408 8.20 32.51 -9.68
C ALA A 408 9.47 32.97 -10.42
N SER A 409 10.56 32.19 -10.36
CA SER A 409 11.80 32.48 -11.09
C SER A 409 11.76 32.04 -12.55
N LEU A 410 10.73 31.26 -12.95
CA LEU A 410 10.61 30.70 -14.29
C LEU A 410 9.89 31.66 -15.25
N THR A 411 10.44 31.88 -16.45
CA THR A 411 9.80 32.75 -17.45
C THR A 411 8.58 32.08 -18.11
N GLY A 412 7.41 32.70 -17.97
CA GLY A 412 6.19 32.31 -18.68
C GLY A 412 6.08 32.88 -20.10
N LYS A 413 7.14 33.51 -20.63
CA LYS A 413 7.14 34.19 -21.94
C LYS A 413 8.39 33.81 -22.74
N GLY A 414 8.26 33.84 -24.06
CA GLY A 414 9.38 33.66 -24.99
C GLY A 414 9.84 32.20 -25.17
N GLY A 415 9.15 31.24 -24.56
CA GLY A 415 9.44 29.82 -24.74
C GLY A 415 8.81 29.24 -26.01
N PRO A 416 9.21 28.01 -26.39
CA PRO A 416 8.68 27.29 -27.54
C PRO A 416 7.19 26.94 -27.37
N THR A 417 6.44 27.08 -28.46
CA THR A 417 5.02 26.68 -28.55
C THR A 417 4.80 25.44 -29.41
N THR A 418 5.86 24.93 -30.05
CA THR A 418 5.84 23.75 -30.92
C THR A 418 7.14 22.97 -30.75
N LEU A 419 7.09 21.67 -31.09
CA LEU A 419 8.28 20.85 -31.27
C LEU A 419 8.81 21.03 -32.70
N LYS A 420 10.12 21.17 -32.87
CA LYS A 420 10.77 21.25 -34.18
C LYS A 420 11.56 19.99 -34.48
N ASN A 421 11.66 19.62 -35.75
CA ASN A 421 12.45 18.48 -36.22
C ASN A 421 12.10 17.16 -35.51
N LEU A 422 10.81 16.96 -35.16
CA LEU A 422 10.37 15.73 -34.50
C LEU A 422 10.46 14.56 -35.47
N HIS A 423 11.22 13.55 -35.08
CA HIS A 423 11.34 12.29 -35.80
C HIS A 423 11.60 11.13 -34.84
N ILE A 424 11.20 9.93 -35.24
CA ILE A 424 11.42 8.70 -34.47
C ILE A 424 12.83 8.20 -34.78
N VAL A 425 13.58 7.86 -33.73
CA VAL A 425 14.97 7.38 -33.86
C VAL A 425 15.11 5.89 -33.57
N ALA A 426 14.30 5.35 -32.66
CA ALA A 426 14.27 3.93 -32.33
C ALA A 426 12.96 3.55 -31.62
N SER A 427 12.69 2.24 -31.54
CA SER A 427 11.55 1.69 -30.81
C SER A 427 11.86 0.29 -30.30
N TYR A 428 11.13 -0.16 -29.28
CA TYR A 428 11.23 -1.53 -28.78
C TYR A 428 9.92 -2.02 -28.15
N ASN A 429 9.70 -3.33 -28.15
CA ASN A 429 8.65 -3.97 -27.36
C ASN A 429 9.26 -4.84 -26.26
N TRP A 430 8.74 -4.74 -25.04
CA TRP A 430 9.03 -5.73 -24.01
C TRP A 430 8.40 -7.07 -24.36
N GLN A 431 9.13 -8.17 -24.15
CA GLN A 431 8.57 -9.52 -24.26
C GLN A 431 7.84 -9.91 -22.97
N ASP A 432 6.76 -10.68 -23.12
CA ASP A 432 5.92 -11.14 -22.01
C ASP A 432 6.49 -12.44 -21.39
N GLU A 433 7.78 -12.39 -21.04
CA GLU A 433 8.52 -13.50 -20.46
C GLU A 433 9.20 -13.08 -19.15
N PRO A 434 9.59 -14.00 -18.25
CA PRO A 434 10.30 -13.65 -17.02
C PRO A 434 11.68 -13.03 -17.27
N SER A 435 12.31 -13.34 -18.40
CA SER A 435 13.60 -12.76 -18.78
C SER A 435 13.42 -11.30 -19.26
N SER A 436 14.31 -10.40 -18.86
CA SER A 436 14.32 -9.03 -19.39
C SER A 436 14.77 -9.08 -20.84
N THR A 437 13.81 -9.13 -21.76
CA THR A 437 14.03 -9.25 -23.21
C THR A 437 13.23 -8.19 -23.97
N ILE A 438 13.87 -7.52 -24.92
CA ILE A 438 13.24 -6.54 -25.81
C ILE A 438 13.33 -6.96 -27.28
N TYR A 439 12.31 -6.60 -28.07
CA TYR A 439 12.31 -6.76 -29.52
C TYR A 439 12.61 -5.41 -30.18
N VAL A 440 13.60 -5.37 -31.08
CA VAL A 440 14.12 -4.14 -31.68
C VAL A 440 14.33 -4.29 -33.21
N PRO A 441 13.84 -3.35 -34.04
CA PRO A 441 12.84 -2.33 -33.70
C PRO A 441 11.51 -2.96 -33.31
N GLY A 442 10.88 -2.41 -32.28
CA GLY A 442 9.52 -2.80 -31.91
C GLY A 442 8.46 -2.27 -32.88
N ALA A 443 7.24 -2.81 -32.82
CA ALA A 443 6.06 -2.25 -33.48
C ALA A 443 4.87 -2.13 -32.49
N PRO A 444 4.13 -1.01 -32.51
CA PRO A 444 2.98 -0.82 -31.64
C PRO A 444 1.77 -1.63 -32.09
N LYS A 445 0.83 -1.84 -31.17
CA LYS A 445 -0.47 -2.43 -31.46
C LYS A 445 -1.23 -1.61 -32.51
N ARG A 446 -2.05 -2.27 -33.33
CA ARG A 446 -2.97 -1.59 -34.24
C ARG A 446 -4.23 -1.15 -33.49
N TYR A 447 -4.77 0.00 -33.87
CA TYR A 447 -6.08 0.45 -33.42
C TYR A 447 -7.17 -0.45 -34.01
N VAL A 448 -8.16 -0.80 -33.20
CA VAL A 448 -9.35 -1.55 -33.60
C VAL A 448 -10.57 -0.79 -33.11
N THR A 449 -11.57 -0.62 -33.99
CA THR A 449 -12.81 0.06 -33.62
C THR A 449 -13.64 -0.81 -32.69
N TRP A 450 -13.89 -0.33 -31.48
CA TRP A 450 -14.86 -0.90 -30.56
C TRP A 450 -16.19 -0.12 -30.63
N PRO A 451 -17.37 -0.78 -30.73
CA PRO A 451 -18.65 -0.10 -30.95
C PRO A 451 -19.20 0.67 -29.74
N GLY A 452 -18.56 0.56 -28.56
CA GLY A 452 -19.13 1.02 -27.29
C GLY A 452 -19.89 -0.09 -26.57
N GLY A 453 -20.29 0.18 -25.31
CA GLY A 453 -20.97 -0.78 -24.45
C GLY A 453 -20.36 -0.86 -23.05
N ARG A 454 -20.64 -1.95 -22.34
CA ARG A 454 -20.13 -2.17 -20.98
C ARG A 454 -18.69 -2.66 -21.02
N LEU A 455 -17.79 -2.01 -20.28
CA LEU A 455 -16.45 -2.51 -19.99
C LEU A 455 -16.40 -3.14 -18.60
N GLN A 456 -15.48 -4.07 -18.40
CA GLN A 456 -15.13 -4.55 -17.09
C GLN A 456 -14.30 -3.48 -16.37
N GLU A 457 -14.46 -3.36 -15.05
CA GLU A 457 -13.53 -2.57 -14.25
C GLU A 457 -12.16 -3.24 -14.24
N ASP A 458 -11.13 -2.42 -14.44
CA ASP A 458 -9.74 -2.85 -14.36
C ASP A 458 -9.48 -3.43 -12.96
N ASN A 459 -8.77 -4.54 -12.91
CA ASN A 459 -8.42 -5.23 -11.68
C ASN A 459 -7.03 -5.85 -11.83
N GLY A 460 -6.39 -6.17 -10.71
CA GLY A 460 -5.04 -6.70 -10.70
C GLY A 460 -3.99 -5.58 -10.58
N GLN A 461 -2.83 -5.78 -11.20
CA GLN A 461 -1.68 -4.90 -11.05
C GLN A 461 -1.53 -3.97 -12.26
N LEU A 462 -1.33 -2.68 -12.00
CA LEU A 462 -0.92 -1.68 -12.99
C LEU A 462 0.58 -1.43 -12.84
N ILE A 463 1.32 -1.62 -13.92
CA ILE A 463 2.75 -1.30 -13.99
C ILE A 463 2.89 0.15 -14.47
N TYR A 464 3.42 1.04 -13.63
CA TYR A 464 3.69 2.44 -13.96
C TYR A 464 5.00 2.61 -14.73
N ASP A 465 6.06 1.87 -14.36
CA ASP A 465 7.36 1.90 -15.04
C ASP A 465 7.89 0.50 -15.32
N ILE A 466 7.50 -0.07 -16.45
CA ILE A 466 7.98 -1.39 -16.87
C ILE A 466 9.52 -1.44 -17.02
N ASN A 467 10.17 -0.32 -17.33
CA ASN A 467 11.62 -0.32 -17.52
C ASN A 467 12.34 -0.41 -16.18
N HIS A 468 11.86 0.28 -15.15
CA HIS A 468 12.39 0.15 -13.80
C HIS A 468 12.07 -1.21 -13.17
N VAL A 469 10.85 -1.76 -13.39
CA VAL A 469 10.52 -3.14 -12.95
C VAL A 469 11.47 -4.16 -13.53
N ARG A 470 11.78 -4.07 -14.82
CA ARG A 470 12.60 -5.05 -15.54
C ARG A 470 14.10 -4.83 -15.33
N LEU A 471 14.53 -3.58 -15.12
CA LEU A 471 15.94 -3.18 -14.95
C LEU A 471 16.08 -2.06 -13.91
N PRO A 472 15.99 -2.36 -12.60
CA PRO A 472 16.06 -1.34 -11.54
C PRO A 472 17.38 -0.55 -11.51
N ASP A 473 18.49 -1.21 -11.86
CA ASP A 473 19.84 -0.61 -11.87
C ASP A 473 20.18 0.15 -13.15
N GLY A 474 19.27 0.18 -14.13
CA GLY A 474 19.48 0.76 -15.46
C GLY A 474 18.18 0.93 -16.26
N PRO A 475 17.18 1.68 -15.75
CA PRO A 475 15.87 1.82 -16.40
C PRO A 475 15.93 2.55 -17.76
N MET A 476 17.03 3.23 -18.09
CA MET A 476 17.26 3.83 -19.40
C MET A 476 18.07 2.95 -20.36
N ASP A 477 18.64 1.82 -19.90
CA ASP A 477 19.44 0.92 -20.74
C ASP A 477 18.68 0.45 -22.00
N PRO A 478 17.40 0.02 -21.94
CA PRO A 478 16.66 -0.40 -23.13
C PRO A 478 16.56 0.69 -24.21
N LEU A 479 16.55 1.97 -23.82
CA LEU A 479 16.54 3.08 -24.75
C LEU A 479 17.86 3.14 -25.54
N PHE A 480 18.99 2.97 -24.86
CA PHE A 480 20.30 3.02 -25.51
C PHE A 480 20.58 1.75 -26.33
N ASP A 481 20.16 0.58 -25.85
CA ASP A 481 20.21 -0.67 -26.62
C ASP A 481 19.43 -0.55 -27.92
N ALA A 482 18.21 -0.01 -27.86
CA ALA A 482 17.40 0.20 -29.06
C ALA A 482 18.03 1.19 -30.05
N LEU A 483 18.69 2.25 -29.55
CA LEU A 483 19.39 3.22 -30.39
C LEU A 483 20.61 2.62 -31.08
N GLU A 484 21.42 1.83 -30.38
CA GLU A 484 22.59 1.19 -30.99
C GLU A 484 22.22 0.12 -32.01
N ILE A 485 21.17 -0.66 -31.76
CA ILE A 485 20.70 -1.70 -32.69
C ILE A 485 20.11 -1.08 -33.98
N CYS A 486 19.40 0.05 -33.85
CA CYS A 486 18.76 0.75 -34.96
C CYS A 486 19.70 1.71 -35.71
N SER A 487 20.85 2.08 -35.13
CA SER A 487 21.79 3.03 -35.74
C SER A 487 22.87 2.32 -36.55
N GLU A 488 23.23 2.89 -37.70
CA GLU A 488 24.39 2.43 -38.49
C GLU A 488 25.74 2.84 -37.88
N SER A 489 25.71 3.78 -36.94
CA SER A 489 26.89 4.33 -36.26
C SER A 489 26.72 4.33 -34.74
N ARG A 490 27.83 4.35 -34.00
CA ARG A 490 27.78 4.41 -32.53
C ARG A 490 26.97 5.63 -32.08
N PHE A 491 26.03 5.42 -31.17
CA PHE A 491 25.23 6.49 -30.59
C PHE A 491 26.13 7.51 -29.88
N ASP A 492 25.97 8.79 -30.24
CA ASP A 492 26.65 9.91 -29.59
C ASP A 492 25.68 10.59 -28.60
N PRO A 493 25.85 10.40 -27.28
CA PRO A 493 25.04 11.12 -26.30
C PRO A 493 25.19 12.63 -26.41
N GLY A 494 26.36 13.16 -26.84
CA GLY A 494 26.61 14.60 -27.00
C GLY A 494 25.75 15.28 -28.08
N ALA A 495 25.07 14.50 -28.92
CA ALA A 495 24.08 14.99 -29.87
C ALA A 495 22.84 15.58 -29.18
N PHE A 496 22.61 15.28 -27.89
CA PHE A 496 21.45 15.70 -27.13
C PHE A 496 21.82 16.48 -25.87
N ASP A 497 20.97 17.44 -25.49
CA ASP A 497 21.11 18.19 -24.26
C ASP A 497 20.40 17.50 -23.09
N LEU A 498 19.24 16.88 -23.36
CA LEU A 498 18.45 16.15 -22.38
C LEU A 498 17.90 14.84 -22.96
N VAL A 499 18.07 13.75 -22.22
CA VAL A 499 17.44 12.45 -22.45
C VAL A 499 16.48 12.16 -21.31
N THR A 500 15.21 11.90 -21.60
CA THR A 500 14.16 11.71 -20.58
C THR A 500 13.02 10.85 -21.12
N ASP A 501 12.00 10.59 -20.30
CA ASP A 501 10.69 10.14 -20.76
C ASP A 501 9.63 11.26 -20.74
N CYS A 502 8.52 11.01 -21.43
CA CYS A 502 7.39 11.93 -21.55
C CYS A 502 6.60 12.10 -20.23
N ILE A 503 6.68 11.16 -19.30
CA ILE A 503 6.01 11.26 -17.99
C ILE A 503 6.71 12.30 -17.11
N ASN A 504 8.05 12.34 -17.12
CA ASN A 504 8.83 13.39 -16.47
C ASN A 504 8.47 14.78 -17.00
N LEU A 505 8.32 14.91 -18.33
CA LEU A 505 7.90 16.19 -18.93
C LEU A 505 6.49 16.61 -18.51
N GLN A 506 5.57 15.65 -18.34
CA GLN A 506 4.24 15.91 -17.77
C GLN A 506 4.31 16.34 -16.31
N LYS A 507 5.13 15.67 -15.48
CA LYS A 507 5.37 16.03 -14.07
C LYS A 507 5.89 17.47 -13.95
N LEU A 508 6.89 17.83 -14.75
CA LEU A 508 7.44 19.20 -14.79
C LEU A 508 6.41 20.22 -15.32
N PHE A 509 5.59 19.83 -16.30
CA PHE A 509 4.53 20.68 -16.81
C PHE A 509 3.46 20.98 -15.74
N THR A 510 3.05 19.97 -14.97
CA THR A 510 2.11 20.13 -13.85
C THR A 510 2.64 21.13 -12.82
N PHE A 511 3.91 21.01 -12.41
CA PHE A 511 4.57 22.00 -11.56
C PHE A 511 4.56 23.41 -12.18
N CYS A 512 4.94 23.52 -13.46
CA CYS A 512 5.03 24.81 -14.16
C CYS A 512 3.67 25.50 -14.35
N LYS A 513 2.59 24.73 -14.41
CA LYS A 513 1.23 25.23 -14.47
C LYS A 513 0.80 25.91 -13.16
N GLY A 514 1.39 25.51 -12.03
CA GLY A 514 1.15 26.10 -10.72
C GLY A 514 -0.21 25.73 -10.12
N GLU A 515 -0.79 24.61 -10.55
CA GLU A 515 -2.02 24.09 -9.94
C GLU A 515 -1.70 23.37 -8.64
N GLU A 516 -2.51 23.62 -7.59
CA GLU A 516 -2.56 22.82 -6.36
C GLU A 516 -3.08 21.41 -6.69
N SER A 517 -2.25 20.63 -7.36
CA SER A 517 -2.49 19.20 -7.57
C SER A 517 -1.73 18.44 -6.50
N SER A 518 -2.35 17.38 -5.99
CA SER A 518 -1.81 16.45 -4.98
C SER A 518 -0.64 15.59 -5.49
N GLY A 519 0.16 16.11 -6.44
CA GLY A 519 1.24 15.39 -7.09
C GLY A 519 2.56 15.63 -6.39
N PHE A 520 3.20 14.55 -5.94
CA PHE A 520 4.61 14.53 -5.57
C PHE A 520 5.38 13.91 -6.73
N PHE A 521 6.59 14.39 -7.03
CA PHE A 521 7.47 13.66 -7.94
C PHE A 521 8.92 13.72 -7.50
N ARG A 522 9.66 12.69 -7.92
CA ARG A 522 11.11 12.65 -7.94
C ARG A 522 11.59 12.34 -9.36
N ILE A 523 12.58 13.11 -9.81
CA ILE A 523 13.29 12.88 -11.08
C ILE A 523 14.78 12.88 -10.79
N ASP A 524 15.42 11.74 -10.99
CA ASP A 524 16.86 11.59 -10.80
C ASP A 524 17.61 12.08 -12.04
N LEU A 525 18.68 12.84 -11.81
CA LEU A 525 19.50 13.47 -12.81
C LEU A 525 20.91 12.89 -12.77
N GLU A 526 21.42 12.55 -13.94
CA GLU A 526 22.79 12.09 -14.14
C GLU A 526 23.37 12.74 -15.39
N ARG A 527 24.66 13.08 -15.38
CA ARG A 527 25.36 13.59 -16.57
C ARG A 527 26.23 12.50 -17.21
N VAL A 528 26.22 12.48 -18.54
CA VAL A 528 27.07 11.63 -19.38
C VAL A 528 27.60 12.49 -20.53
N GLY A 529 28.88 12.86 -20.48
CA GLY A 529 29.41 13.89 -21.37
C GLY A 529 28.65 15.21 -21.20
N ASP A 530 28.14 15.78 -22.28
CA ASP A 530 27.30 16.99 -22.25
C ASP A 530 25.80 16.70 -22.09
N ALA A 531 25.38 15.45 -22.21
CA ALA A 531 23.97 15.08 -22.09
C ALA A 531 23.56 14.91 -20.63
N VAL A 532 22.38 15.42 -20.30
CA VAL A 532 21.73 15.18 -19.01
C VAL A 532 20.67 14.10 -19.17
N LEU A 533 20.77 13.06 -18.37
CA LEU A 533 19.79 11.99 -18.27
C LEU A 533 18.84 12.31 -17.12
N ALA A 534 17.54 12.34 -17.39
CA ALA A 534 16.50 12.55 -16.38
C ALA A 534 15.63 11.28 -16.29
N CYS A 535 15.84 10.52 -15.22
CA CYS A 535 15.16 9.27 -14.95
C CYS A 535 14.02 9.47 -13.97
N ARG A 536 12.87 8.90 -14.29
CA ARG A 536 11.70 8.90 -13.41
C ARG A 536 11.93 8.01 -12.20
N VAL A 537 11.41 8.44 -11.05
CA VAL A 537 11.29 7.61 -9.84
C VAL A 537 9.83 7.66 -9.39
N GLU A 538 9.25 6.50 -9.13
CA GLU A 538 7.89 6.34 -8.61
C GLU A 538 7.93 5.79 -7.18
N ALA A 539 6.89 6.06 -6.39
CA ALA A 539 6.76 5.49 -5.05
C ALA A 539 6.64 3.95 -5.08
N GLN A 540 5.97 3.44 -6.12
CA GLN A 540 5.81 2.03 -6.43
C GLN A 540 5.75 1.88 -7.95
N ASP A 541 6.52 0.95 -8.51
CA ASP A 541 6.50 0.68 -9.95
C ASP A 541 5.28 -0.15 -10.38
N VAL A 542 4.69 -0.87 -9.42
CA VAL A 542 3.52 -1.72 -9.59
C VAL A 542 2.53 -1.36 -8.49
N ILE A 543 1.34 -0.93 -8.88
CA ILE A 543 0.24 -0.69 -7.93
C ILE A 543 -0.84 -1.75 -8.13
N GLN A 544 -1.54 -2.08 -7.07
CA GLN A 544 -2.80 -2.81 -7.19
C GLN A 544 -3.89 -1.80 -7.60
N ILE A 545 -4.69 -2.14 -8.61
CA ILE A 545 -5.85 -1.33 -8.99
C ILE A 545 -6.94 -1.56 -7.94
N ASP A 546 -7.10 -0.60 -7.03
CA ASP A 546 -8.08 -0.56 -5.94
C ASP A 546 -9.09 0.59 -6.09
N PHE A 547 -9.04 1.29 -7.23
CA PHE A 547 -9.96 2.35 -7.62
C PHE A 547 -10.69 2.02 -8.93
N PRO A 548 -11.92 2.55 -9.15
CA PRO A 548 -12.65 2.33 -10.39
C PRO A 548 -11.89 2.90 -11.61
N SER A 549 -11.34 2.01 -12.43
CA SER A 549 -10.65 2.33 -13.70
C SER A 549 -11.16 1.43 -14.82
N HIS A 550 -11.09 1.91 -16.05
CA HIS A 550 -11.45 1.15 -17.27
C HIS A 550 -10.44 1.36 -18.41
N ASP A 551 -9.31 2.01 -18.14
CA ASP A 551 -8.30 2.33 -19.15
C ASP A 551 -7.66 1.07 -19.74
N GLN A 552 -7.32 0.06 -18.93
CA GLN A 552 -6.75 -1.19 -19.43
C GLN A 552 -7.78 -1.97 -20.26
N SER A 553 -9.01 -2.03 -19.78
CA SER A 553 -10.12 -2.71 -20.45
C SER A 553 -10.48 -2.04 -21.78
N LEU A 554 -10.47 -0.71 -21.84
CA LEU A 554 -10.66 0.03 -23.09
C LEU A 554 -9.50 -0.20 -24.05
N LYS A 555 -8.24 -0.17 -23.57
CA LYS A 555 -7.05 -0.47 -24.38
C LYS A 555 -7.12 -1.89 -24.95
N ALA A 556 -7.54 -2.87 -24.16
CA ALA A 556 -7.73 -4.23 -24.64
C ALA A 556 -8.84 -4.34 -25.70
N ALA A 557 -9.92 -3.56 -25.57
CA ALA A 557 -11.01 -3.54 -26.55
C ALA A 557 -10.67 -2.78 -27.85
N CYS A 558 -9.77 -1.79 -27.78
CA CYS A 558 -9.47 -0.87 -28.88
C CYS A 558 -8.10 -1.10 -29.53
N THR A 559 -7.32 -2.08 -29.07
CA THR A 559 -5.98 -2.34 -29.60
C THR A 559 -5.76 -3.83 -29.83
N GLN A 560 -4.99 -4.16 -30.84
CA GLN A 560 -4.59 -5.55 -31.12
C GLN A 560 -3.11 -5.59 -31.52
N PRO A 561 -2.31 -6.54 -31.01
CA PRO A 561 -0.96 -6.71 -31.50
C PRO A 561 -0.94 -7.05 -32.99
N VAL A 562 0.03 -6.49 -33.71
CA VAL A 562 0.26 -6.83 -35.12
C VAL A 562 0.72 -8.28 -35.25
N HIS A 563 1.56 -8.73 -34.31
CA HIS A 563 2.07 -10.09 -34.23
C HIS A 563 2.20 -10.51 -32.74
N PRO A 564 2.03 -11.79 -32.35
CA PRO A 564 2.11 -12.23 -30.94
C PRO A 564 3.41 -11.86 -30.22
N THR A 565 4.55 -11.84 -30.91
CA THR A 565 5.86 -11.41 -30.35
C THR A 565 5.94 -9.91 -30.04
N LEU A 566 4.94 -9.13 -30.45
CA LEU A 566 4.85 -7.68 -30.25
C LEU A 566 3.66 -7.32 -29.32
N ALA A 567 3.17 -8.27 -28.54
CA ALA A 567 2.03 -8.08 -27.64
C ALA A 567 2.33 -7.23 -26.41
N GLY A 568 3.57 -7.23 -25.94
CA GLY A 568 3.99 -6.45 -24.78
C GLY A 568 4.08 -4.95 -25.06
N SER A 569 4.37 -4.18 -23.99
CA SER A 569 4.45 -2.72 -24.02
C SER A 569 5.40 -2.23 -25.11
N HIS A 570 4.94 -1.28 -25.94
CA HIS A 570 5.71 -0.67 -27.01
C HIS A 570 6.23 0.71 -26.60
N GLN A 571 7.54 0.90 -26.70
CA GLN A 571 8.22 2.14 -26.36
C GLN A 571 8.79 2.77 -27.63
N ARG A 572 8.50 4.05 -27.86
CA ARG A 572 9.10 4.85 -28.93
C ARG A 572 10.09 5.85 -28.36
N ILE A 573 11.14 6.10 -29.13
CA ILE A 573 12.17 7.08 -28.83
C ILE A 573 12.15 8.11 -29.95
N VAL A 574 11.89 9.37 -29.59
CA VAL A 574 11.81 10.49 -30.53
C VAL A 574 12.90 11.52 -30.23
N ALA A 575 13.44 12.09 -31.30
CA ALA A 575 14.35 13.23 -31.23
C ALA A 575 13.63 14.48 -31.75
N TYR A 576 13.76 15.59 -31.02
CA TYR A 576 13.22 16.89 -31.44
C TYR A 576 13.96 18.05 -30.78
N SER A 577 13.74 19.27 -31.28
CA SER A 577 14.17 20.50 -30.62
C SER A 577 13.00 21.14 -29.87
N PHE A 578 13.21 21.43 -28.59
CA PHE A 578 12.28 22.19 -27.75
C PHE A 578 12.92 23.52 -27.37
N GLY A 579 12.65 24.54 -28.18
CA GLY A 579 13.45 25.76 -28.17
C GLY A 579 14.83 25.49 -28.80
N ASP A 580 15.88 25.80 -28.07
CA ASP A 580 17.27 25.47 -28.40
C ASP A 580 17.76 24.13 -27.81
N LEU A 581 16.98 23.50 -26.92
CA LEU A 581 17.32 22.20 -26.34
C LEU A 581 17.09 21.08 -27.35
N ARG A 582 18.13 20.26 -27.57
CA ARG A 582 18.05 18.99 -28.32
C ARG A 582 17.60 17.88 -27.38
N MET A 583 16.41 17.36 -27.64
CA MET A 583 15.71 16.43 -26.76
C MET A 583 15.70 15.03 -27.35
N LEU A 584 15.92 14.03 -26.51
CA LEU A 584 15.69 12.62 -26.80
C LEU A 584 14.69 12.07 -25.79
N VAL A 585 13.50 11.68 -26.25
CA VAL A 585 12.37 11.39 -25.36
C VAL A 585 11.79 10.01 -25.62
N ARG A 586 11.71 9.19 -24.56
CA ARG A 586 10.99 7.92 -24.55
C ARG A 586 9.53 8.12 -24.19
N TYR A 587 8.63 7.37 -24.82
CA TYR A 587 7.26 7.24 -24.34
C TYR A 587 6.63 5.91 -24.76
N GLU A 588 5.64 5.47 -23.99
CA GLU A 588 4.82 4.31 -24.33
C GLU A 588 3.75 4.68 -25.36
N VAL A 589 3.56 3.82 -26.35
CA VAL A 589 2.52 3.97 -27.37
C VAL A 589 1.45 2.92 -27.15
N ASP A 590 0.21 3.36 -26.98
CA ASP A 590 -0.93 2.46 -26.86
C ASP A 590 -1.21 1.75 -28.19
N CYS A 591 -1.34 2.51 -29.28
CA CYS A 591 -1.53 1.95 -30.62
C CYS A 591 -1.21 2.92 -31.76
N VAL A 592 -1.38 2.44 -32.98
CA VAL A 592 -1.29 3.16 -34.26
C VAL A 592 -2.47 2.79 -35.14
N ASP A 593 -2.98 3.76 -35.90
CA ASP A 593 -3.96 3.53 -36.96
C ASP A 593 -3.23 3.22 -38.28
N TYR A 594 -2.93 1.94 -38.52
CA TYR A 594 -2.21 1.48 -39.72
C TYR A 594 -3.11 1.49 -40.96
N THR A 595 -2.57 1.88 -42.11
CA THR A 595 -3.23 1.56 -43.39
C THR A 595 -3.17 0.05 -43.67
N VAL A 596 -4.02 -0.44 -44.57
CA VAL A 596 -4.03 -1.86 -44.96
C VAL A 596 -2.67 -2.27 -45.53
N GLU A 597 -2.08 -1.43 -46.38
CA GLU A 597 -0.77 -1.67 -47.00
C GLU A 597 0.38 -1.64 -45.97
N GLU A 598 0.29 -0.77 -44.97
CA GLU A 598 1.27 -0.73 -43.87
C GLU A 598 1.19 -1.97 -42.98
N LEU A 599 -0.03 -2.45 -42.71
CA LEU A 599 -0.26 -3.65 -41.93
C LEU A 599 0.23 -4.90 -42.66
N GLU A 600 -0.07 -5.04 -43.96
CA GLU A 600 0.40 -6.15 -44.78
C GLU A 600 1.93 -6.17 -44.85
N ARG A 601 2.58 -5.01 -45.03
CA ARG A 601 4.04 -4.90 -44.99
C ARG A 601 4.62 -5.32 -43.64
N GLN A 602 4.03 -4.84 -42.55
CA GLN A 602 4.47 -5.20 -41.19
C GLN A 602 4.35 -6.69 -40.92
N LEU A 603 3.25 -7.34 -41.33
CA LEU A 603 3.07 -8.79 -41.16
C LEU A 603 4.13 -9.59 -41.94
N LEU A 604 4.40 -9.20 -43.20
CA LEU A 604 5.41 -9.85 -44.04
C LEU A 604 6.83 -9.71 -43.47
N GLU A 605 7.21 -8.52 -43.00
CA GLU A 605 8.51 -8.28 -42.36
C GLU A 605 8.70 -9.13 -41.09
N GLN A 606 7.62 -9.41 -40.35
CA GLN A 606 7.68 -10.19 -39.11
C GLN A 606 7.78 -11.69 -39.36
N ASP A 607 7.04 -12.23 -40.31
CA ASP A 607 7.14 -13.65 -40.69
C ASP A 607 8.56 -14.00 -41.19
N GLU A 608 9.19 -13.10 -41.95
CA GLU A 608 10.59 -13.24 -42.36
C GLU A 608 11.58 -13.13 -41.19
N ALA A 609 11.36 -12.19 -40.26
CA ALA A 609 12.21 -12.03 -39.08
C ALA A 609 12.14 -13.23 -38.12
N GLN A 610 10.96 -13.82 -37.91
CA GLN A 610 10.78 -15.00 -37.04
C GLN A 610 11.50 -16.24 -37.57
N SER A 611 11.54 -16.42 -38.90
CA SER A 611 12.24 -17.54 -39.53
C SER A 611 13.76 -17.47 -39.37
N THR A 612 14.31 -16.32 -38.98
CA THR A 612 15.75 -16.06 -38.95
C THR A 612 16.23 -15.29 -37.72
N ALA A 613 15.43 -15.27 -36.65
CA ALA A 613 15.72 -14.55 -35.42
C ALA A 613 17.02 -15.09 -34.77
N ILE A 614 18.02 -14.23 -34.65
CA ILE A 614 19.25 -14.52 -33.92
C ILE A 614 19.13 -13.83 -32.56
N GLN A 615 19.26 -14.59 -31.47
CA GLN A 615 19.50 -14.03 -30.15
C GLN A 615 20.95 -13.54 -30.13
N GLU A 616 21.14 -12.23 -30.28
CA GLU A 616 22.45 -11.60 -30.19
C GLU A 616 22.74 -11.15 -28.75
N PRO A 617 24.01 -11.20 -28.31
CA PRO A 617 24.39 -10.72 -27.00
C PRO A 617 24.24 -9.20 -26.91
N SER A 618 23.86 -8.68 -25.73
CA SER A 618 23.74 -7.22 -25.48
C SER A 618 24.91 -6.44 -26.12
N PRO A 619 24.65 -5.25 -26.71
CA PRO A 619 25.69 -4.36 -27.23
C PRO A 619 26.83 -4.09 -26.23
N VAL A 620 26.56 -4.25 -24.93
CA VAL A 620 27.55 -4.26 -23.87
C VAL A 620 27.88 -5.71 -23.49
N ASP A 621 29.10 -6.18 -23.80
CA ASP A 621 29.59 -7.51 -23.43
C ASP A 621 29.73 -7.64 -21.89
N ASP A 622 28.64 -7.93 -21.19
CA ASP A 622 28.61 -8.30 -19.77
C ASP A 622 28.46 -9.83 -19.61
N PRO A 623 29.40 -10.52 -18.94
CA PRO A 623 29.30 -11.94 -18.60
C PRO A 623 28.04 -12.34 -17.79
N GLN A 624 27.30 -11.38 -17.20
CA GLN A 624 26.03 -11.58 -16.50
C GLN A 624 24.84 -10.96 -17.25
N GLN A 625 24.75 -11.23 -18.55
CA GLN A 625 23.76 -10.68 -19.48
C GLN A 625 22.34 -10.50 -18.89
N ARG A 626 22.02 -9.27 -18.46
CA ARG A 626 20.76 -8.92 -17.77
C ARG A 626 19.62 -8.56 -18.72
N LEU A 627 19.92 -7.95 -19.88
CA LEU A 627 18.95 -7.61 -20.93
C LEU A 627 19.30 -8.36 -22.21
N LYS A 628 18.32 -9.07 -22.79
CA LYS A 628 18.43 -9.77 -24.07
C LYS A 628 17.67 -9.02 -25.14
N HIS A 629 18.06 -9.19 -26.40
CA HIS A 629 17.33 -8.59 -27.51
C HIS A 629 17.06 -9.57 -28.64
N ILE A 630 15.96 -9.30 -29.34
CA ILE A 630 15.56 -9.97 -30.57
C ILE A 630 15.61 -8.92 -31.67
N ARG A 631 16.46 -9.13 -32.68
CA ARG A 631 16.67 -8.16 -33.77
C ARG A 631 15.87 -8.54 -35.01
N SER A 632 15.12 -7.58 -35.57
CA SER A 632 14.56 -7.72 -36.93
C SER A 632 15.63 -7.45 -37.99
N LYS A 633 15.60 -8.18 -39.11
CA LYS A 633 16.50 -7.98 -40.25
C LYS A 633 16.28 -6.65 -41.00
N SER A 634 15.14 -6.01 -40.79
CA SER A 634 14.85 -4.70 -41.38
C SER A 634 15.59 -3.62 -40.58
N THR A 635 16.65 -3.05 -41.16
CA THR A 635 17.32 -1.83 -40.66
C THR A 635 16.50 -0.57 -40.96
N ASN A 636 15.36 -0.72 -41.65
CA ASN A 636 14.56 0.41 -42.11
C ASN A 636 13.58 0.88 -41.03
N THR A 637 13.92 2.00 -40.40
CA THR A 637 13.04 2.78 -39.51
C THR A 637 11.78 3.32 -40.21
N SER A 638 11.61 3.11 -41.53
CA SER A 638 10.44 3.53 -42.30
C SER A 638 9.15 2.81 -41.91
N SER A 639 9.21 1.63 -41.28
CA SER A 639 8.01 0.94 -40.75
C SER A 639 7.49 1.58 -39.45
N ASN A 640 8.24 2.51 -38.86
CA ASN A 640 7.90 3.23 -37.62
C ASN A 640 7.43 4.67 -37.81
N SER A 641 7.28 5.18 -39.04
CA SER A 641 6.80 6.56 -39.27
C SER A 641 5.33 6.78 -38.91
N SER A 642 4.59 5.70 -38.63
CA SER A 642 3.15 5.77 -38.43
C SER A 642 2.79 6.53 -37.14
N PRO A 643 1.87 7.50 -37.18
CA PRO A 643 1.67 8.41 -36.06
C PRO A 643 1.00 7.73 -34.85
N SER A 644 1.48 7.98 -33.62
CA SER A 644 0.97 7.32 -32.41
C SER A 644 -0.40 7.82 -31.98
N VAL A 645 -1.24 6.89 -31.51
CA VAL A 645 -2.56 7.13 -30.97
C VAL A 645 -2.59 6.70 -29.50
N ASN A 646 -3.06 7.58 -28.63
CA ASN A 646 -3.28 7.29 -27.21
C ASN A 646 -4.71 6.82 -26.98
N VAL A 647 -4.95 5.94 -26.01
CA VAL A 647 -6.29 5.43 -25.66
C VAL A 647 -6.55 5.61 -24.17
N THR A 648 -7.66 6.24 -23.82
CA THR A 648 -8.00 6.55 -22.41
C THR A 648 -9.50 6.69 -22.21
N THR A 649 -9.95 6.64 -20.96
CA THR A 649 -11.36 6.80 -20.55
C THR A 649 -11.58 8.08 -19.77
N TYR A 650 -12.71 8.74 -20.01
CA TYR A 650 -13.12 9.91 -19.21
C TYR A 650 -14.61 9.84 -18.85
N PRO A 651 -15.01 10.40 -17.68
CA PRO A 651 -16.41 10.57 -17.36
C PRO A 651 -17.08 11.56 -18.33
N ASP A 652 -18.20 11.16 -18.91
CA ASP A 652 -18.96 11.99 -19.84
C ASP A 652 -19.49 13.26 -19.14
N GLY A 653 -19.54 14.36 -19.89
CA GLY A 653 -20.02 15.66 -19.39
C GLY A 653 -19.06 16.46 -18.51
N ARG A 654 -17.87 15.94 -18.14
CA ARG A 654 -16.88 16.67 -17.32
C ARG A 654 -15.89 17.55 -18.09
N GLY A 655 -16.02 17.62 -19.42
CA GLY A 655 -15.09 18.33 -20.29
C GLY A 655 -13.79 17.55 -20.54
N PHE A 656 -12.97 18.05 -21.45
CA PHE A 656 -11.72 17.40 -21.84
C PHE A 656 -10.62 17.71 -20.80
N PRO A 657 -9.97 16.71 -20.18
CA PRO A 657 -9.02 16.98 -19.11
C PRO A 657 -7.75 17.68 -19.59
N ALA A 658 -7.27 18.63 -18.77
CA ALA A 658 -6.12 19.45 -19.13
C ALA A 658 -4.78 18.69 -19.13
N PHE A 659 -4.68 17.55 -18.43
CA PHE A 659 -3.46 16.76 -18.33
C PHE A 659 -3.20 15.87 -19.56
N THR A 660 -4.20 15.60 -20.39
CA THR A 660 -4.03 14.83 -21.64
C THR A 660 -3.20 15.61 -22.66
N TRP A 661 -3.26 16.94 -22.61
CA TRP A 661 -2.57 17.82 -23.54
C TRP A 661 -1.04 17.73 -23.51
N PRO A 662 -0.36 17.84 -22.35
CA PRO A 662 1.09 17.72 -22.31
C PRO A 662 1.59 16.35 -22.79
N LEU A 663 0.86 15.26 -22.53
CA LEU A 663 1.19 13.94 -23.07
C LEU A 663 1.22 13.97 -24.61
N LEU A 664 0.15 14.47 -25.24
CA LEU A 664 0.08 14.57 -26.70
C LEU A 664 1.15 15.49 -27.27
N PHE A 665 1.42 16.62 -26.61
CA PHE A 665 2.41 17.59 -27.04
C PHE A 665 3.83 17.01 -27.00
N PHE A 666 4.28 16.50 -25.85
CA PHE A 666 5.66 16.04 -25.66
C PHE A 666 5.97 14.71 -26.35
N ALA A 667 4.96 13.86 -26.57
CA ALA A 667 5.09 12.64 -27.36
C ALA A 667 5.01 12.89 -28.89
N GLY A 668 4.42 14.02 -29.31
CA GLY A 668 4.10 14.25 -30.72
C GLY A 668 3.00 13.32 -31.24
N SER A 669 2.08 12.88 -30.38
CA SER A 669 0.99 11.98 -30.76
C SER A 669 0.03 12.63 -31.75
N SER A 670 -0.47 11.85 -32.70
CA SER A 670 -1.35 12.33 -33.78
C SER A 670 -2.81 12.39 -33.39
N ALA A 671 -3.21 11.62 -32.38
CA ALA A 671 -4.56 11.59 -31.87
C ALA A 671 -4.65 10.96 -30.48
N VAL A 672 -5.79 11.16 -29.83
CA VAL A 672 -6.24 10.42 -28.66
C VAL A 672 -7.63 9.87 -28.91
N VAL A 673 -7.84 8.61 -28.58
CA VAL A 673 -9.14 7.94 -28.55
C VAL A 673 -9.66 7.98 -27.12
N VAL A 674 -10.83 8.57 -26.94
CA VAL A 674 -11.48 8.70 -25.63
C VAL A 674 -12.74 7.84 -25.59
N GLY A 675 -12.80 6.94 -24.62
CA GLY A 675 -14.03 6.28 -24.20
C GLY A 675 -14.77 7.14 -23.17
N TRP A 676 -15.91 7.71 -23.54
CA TRP A 676 -16.73 8.51 -22.63
C TRP A 676 -17.69 7.63 -21.83
N MET A 677 -17.51 7.60 -20.50
CA MET A 677 -18.32 6.82 -19.57
C MET A 677 -19.62 7.55 -19.23
N THR A 678 -20.77 6.93 -19.49
CA THR A 678 -22.09 7.54 -19.24
C THR A 678 -22.67 7.17 -17.88
N GLU A 679 -22.85 5.87 -17.62
CA GLU A 679 -23.48 5.32 -16.40
C GLU A 679 -22.87 3.94 -16.11
N GLN A 680 -22.52 3.64 -14.85
CA GLN A 680 -22.06 2.33 -14.34
C GLN A 680 -21.37 1.42 -15.39
N ASN A 681 -20.13 1.77 -15.74
CA ASN A 681 -19.24 1.00 -16.61
C ASN A 681 -19.68 0.92 -18.08
N ASN A 682 -20.70 1.68 -18.48
CA ASN A 682 -21.16 1.79 -19.87
C ASN A 682 -20.50 2.98 -20.57
N PHE A 683 -20.02 2.75 -21.78
CA PHE A 683 -19.28 3.73 -22.58
C PHE A 683 -19.93 3.96 -23.94
N LYS A 684 -19.93 5.22 -24.38
CA LYS A 684 -20.24 5.56 -25.78
C LYS A 684 -19.18 4.95 -26.71
N LYS A 685 -19.52 4.86 -28.00
CA LYS A 685 -18.52 4.58 -29.04
C LYS A 685 -17.32 5.53 -28.86
N PRO A 686 -16.08 5.01 -28.70
CA PRO A 686 -14.92 5.86 -28.50
C PRO A 686 -14.73 6.84 -29.65
N VAL A 687 -14.31 8.06 -29.31
CA VAL A 687 -14.12 9.15 -30.27
C VAL A 687 -12.63 9.48 -30.37
N MET A 688 -12.13 9.56 -31.60
CA MET A 688 -10.77 9.98 -31.88
C MET A 688 -10.71 11.51 -32.04
N TYR A 689 -9.83 12.15 -31.28
CA TYR A 689 -9.58 13.59 -31.31
C TYR A 689 -8.15 13.85 -31.81
N LYS A 690 -8.02 14.70 -32.84
CA LYS A 690 -6.70 15.19 -33.27
C LYS A 690 -6.21 16.30 -32.33
N PRO A 691 -4.91 16.60 -32.27
CA PRO A 691 -4.37 17.72 -31.49
C PRO A 691 -5.10 19.04 -31.75
N THR A 692 -5.54 19.29 -32.98
CA THR A 692 -6.34 20.48 -33.32
C THR A 692 -7.70 20.51 -32.63
N ASP A 693 -8.33 19.36 -32.45
CA ASP A 693 -9.63 19.24 -31.77
C ASP A 693 -9.45 19.42 -30.27
N VAL A 694 -8.45 18.76 -29.70
CA VAL A 694 -8.06 18.91 -28.29
C VAL A 694 -7.72 20.37 -27.98
N ASN A 695 -6.97 21.06 -28.84
CA ASN A 695 -6.62 22.46 -28.68
C ASN A 695 -7.84 23.39 -28.66
N ARG A 696 -8.91 23.05 -29.40
CA ARG A 696 -10.17 23.81 -29.38
C ARG A 696 -10.93 23.61 -28.09
N LEU A 697 -10.88 22.40 -27.52
CA LEU A 697 -11.58 22.04 -26.28
C LEU A 697 -10.91 22.60 -25.01
N LEU A 698 -9.60 22.89 -25.05
CA LEU A 698 -8.81 23.29 -23.88
C LEU A 698 -8.55 24.81 -23.73
N LYS A 699 -9.20 25.70 -24.48
CA LYS A 699 -8.86 27.13 -24.47
C LYS A 699 -9.07 27.77 -23.07
N PRO A 700 -8.10 28.57 -22.56
CA PRO A 700 -6.84 28.98 -23.20
C PRO A 700 -5.74 27.91 -23.13
N LEU A 701 -4.94 27.82 -24.20
CA LEU A 701 -3.81 26.88 -24.23
C LEU A 701 -2.72 27.26 -23.21
N PRO A 702 -2.10 26.27 -22.55
CA PRO A 702 -1.18 26.49 -21.44
C PRO A 702 0.25 26.86 -21.89
N TYR A 703 0.39 27.78 -22.86
CA TYR A 703 1.69 28.19 -23.41
C TYR A 703 2.64 28.85 -22.40
N ALA A 704 2.08 29.53 -21.40
CA ALA A 704 2.88 30.07 -20.30
C ALA A 704 3.53 28.95 -19.46
N ALA A 705 2.80 27.86 -19.22
CA ALA A 705 3.35 26.69 -18.55
C ALA A 705 4.43 26.01 -19.40
N LEU A 706 4.23 25.87 -20.72
CA LEU A 706 5.27 25.38 -21.63
C LEU A 706 6.55 26.23 -21.60
N SER A 707 6.41 27.56 -21.59
CA SER A 707 7.57 28.46 -21.51
C SER A 707 8.35 28.26 -20.22
N LYS A 708 7.64 28.05 -19.10
CA LYS A 708 8.28 27.74 -17.81
C LYS A 708 8.95 26.37 -17.81
N VAL A 709 8.36 25.35 -18.44
CA VAL A 709 9.00 24.03 -18.60
C VAL A 709 10.31 24.18 -19.35
N TYR A 710 10.31 24.92 -20.47
CA TYR A 710 11.53 25.18 -21.24
C TYR A 710 12.62 25.88 -20.42
N ASP A 711 12.27 26.93 -19.67
CA ASP A 711 13.22 27.64 -18.81
C ASP A 711 13.73 26.75 -17.66
N LEU A 712 12.86 25.93 -17.07
CA LEU A 712 13.23 24.97 -16.03
C LEU A 712 14.22 23.93 -16.56
N LEU A 713 13.95 23.33 -17.72
CA LEU A 713 14.85 22.37 -18.36
C LEU A 713 16.20 23.01 -18.70
N SER A 714 16.19 24.23 -19.23
CA SER A 714 17.41 24.98 -19.55
C SER A 714 18.27 25.22 -18.30
N LYS A 715 17.64 25.58 -17.18
CA LYS A 715 18.30 25.75 -15.88
C LYS A 715 18.85 24.43 -15.33
N ILE A 716 18.12 23.32 -15.47
CA ILE A 716 18.55 21.98 -15.06
C ILE A 716 19.78 21.53 -15.86
N VAL A 717 19.73 21.67 -17.19
CA VAL A 717 20.87 21.33 -18.07
C VAL A 717 22.09 22.18 -17.73
N ALA A 718 21.93 23.49 -17.59
CA ALA A 718 23.02 24.39 -17.19
C ALA A 718 23.54 24.10 -15.78
N PHE A 719 22.68 23.65 -14.86
CA PHE A 719 23.09 23.23 -13.52
C PHE A 719 23.97 21.98 -13.57
N MET A 720 23.51 20.91 -14.23
CA MET A 720 24.26 19.65 -14.31
C MET A 720 25.59 19.80 -15.06
N ARG A 721 25.64 20.64 -16.11
CA ARG A 721 26.88 20.90 -16.87
C ARG A 721 27.93 21.72 -16.11
N ARG A 722 27.49 22.58 -15.17
CA ARG A 722 28.40 23.39 -14.35
C ARG A 722 29.03 22.62 -13.19
N ASN A 723 28.45 21.47 -12.82
CA ASN A 723 28.92 20.63 -11.73
C ASN A 723 29.75 19.43 -12.22
N ASP A 724 30.36 18.72 -11.27
CA ASP A 724 31.18 17.53 -11.53
C ASP A 724 30.41 16.49 -12.38
N GLU A 725 31.09 15.84 -13.32
CA GLU A 725 30.48 14.84 -14.23
C GLU A 725 29.95 13.61 -13.49
N ASN A 726 30.51 13.31 -12.32
CA ASN A 726 30.08 12.20 -11.48
C ASN A 726 29.00 12.62 -10.48
N MET A 727 28.68 13.91 -10.39
CA MET A 727 27.57 14.36 -9.57
C MET A 727 26.27 13.82 -10.14
N LYS A 728 25.50 13.16 -9.28
CA LYS A 728 24.11 12.81 -9.54
C LYS A 728 23.23 13.65 -8.62
N ALA A 729 22.09 14.08 -9.13
CA ALA A 729 21.15 14.90 -8.38
C ALA A 729 19.72 14.33 -8.48
N SER A 730 18.81 14.86 -7.69
CA SER A 730 17.39 14.54 -7.76
C SER A 730 16.57 15.82 -7.64
N LEU A 731 15.58 15.95 -8.52
CA LEU A 731 14.56 16.99 -8.46
C LEU A 731 13.38 16.45 -7.65
N ILE A 732 12.99 17.16 -6.61
CA ILE A 732 11.86 16.81 -5.75
C ILE A 732 10.84 17.93 -5.77
N TRP A 733 9.58 17.58 -6.05
CA TRP A 733 8.45 18.46 -5.90
C TRP A 733 7.42 17.87 -4.94
N ARG A 734 6.98 18.68 -3.98
CA ARG A 734 6.04 18.27 -2.92
C ARG A 734 4.76 19.10 -2.86
N GLY A 735 4.29 19.56 -4.03
CA GLY A 735 3.14 20.47 -4.14
C GLY A 735 3.46 21.93 -3.80
N GLU A 736 4.73 22.24 -3.52
CA GLU A 736 5.19 23.59 -3.16
C GLU A 736 5.39 24.50 -4.39
N GLN A 737 5.53 25.81 -4.17
CA GLN A 737 5.81 26.79 -5.24
C GLN A 737 7.28 26.78 -5.71
N PHE A 738 8.01 25.69 -5.50
CA PHE A 738 9.39 25.48 -5.89
C PHE A 738 9.70 23.99 -6.05
N VAL A 739 10.72 23.67 -6.84
CA VAL A 739 11.34 22.33 -6.91
C VAL A 739 12.65 22.37 -6.12
N GLU A 740 12.89 21.35 -5.30
CA GLU A 740 14.14 21.16 -4.56
C GLU A 740 15.12 20.33 -5.37
N ILE A 741 16.41 20.65 -5.30
CA ILE A 741 17.49 19.86 -5.90
C ILE A 741 18.28 19.24 -4.75
N TYR A 742 18.42 17.92 -4.74
CA TYR A 742 19.23 17.18 -3.80
C TYR A 742 20.40 16.52 -4.51
N GLU A 743 21.54 16.39 -3.84
CA GLU A 743 22.64 15.56 -4.32
C GLU A 743 22.38 14.10 -3.92
N LYS A 744 22.58 13.16 -4.85
CA LYS A 744 22.51 11.72 -4.53
C LYS A 744 23.77 11.28 -3.79
N ALA A 745 23.63 10.28 -2.91
CA ALA A 745 24.77 9.62 -2.30
C ALA A 745 25.73 9.05 -3.38
N PRO A 746 27.05 9.07 -3.19
CA PRO A 746 28.00 8.58 -4.19
C PRO A 746 27.79 7.12 -4.62
N THR A 747 27.24 6.30 -3.71
CA THR A 747 26.94 4.88 -3.93
C THR A 747 25.61 4.63 -4.64
N ALA A 748 24.78 5.66 -4.85
CA ALA A 748 23.46 5.51 -5.44
C ALA A 748 23.53 5.14 -6.93
N SER A 749 22.60 4.29 -7.38
CA SER A 749 22.45 3.91 -8.79
C SER A 749 22.19 5.14 -9.69
N GLY A 750 22.61 5.03 -10.95
CA GLY A 750 22.37 6.03 -11.98
C GLY A 750 21.07 5.76 -12.75
N ALA A 751 20.82 6.57 -13.78
CA ALA A 751 19.76 6.35 -14.76
C ALA A 751 20.09 5.18 -15.71
N VAL A 752 21.39 4.91 -15.88
CA VAL A 752 21.95 3.82 -16.68
C VAL A 752 22.82 2.92 -15.82
N SER A 753 22.95 1.65 -16.23
CA SER A 753 23.87 0.73 -15.58
C SER A 753 25.32 1.20 -15.72
N GLN A 754 26.22 0.67 -14.87
CA GLN A 754 27.65 0.97 -14.94
C GLN A 754 28.27 0.58 -16.29
N ALA A 755 27.75 -0.49 -16.91
CA ALA A 755 28.20 -0.98 -18.20
C ALA A 755 27.88 0.06 -19.30
N TRP A 756 26.64 0.56 -19.32
CA TRP A 756 26.23 1.63 -20.22
C TRP A 756 26.94 2.96 -19.92
N ARG A 757 27.14 3.32 -18.64
CA ARG A 757 27.88 4.53 -18.27
C ARG A 757 29.31 4.53 -18.83
N ARG A 758 30.03 3.41 -18.73
CA ARG A 758 31.38 3.24 -19.34
C ARG A 758 31.33 3.40 -20.86
N ARG A 759 30.36 2.73 -21.48
CA ARG A 759 30.18 2.78 -22.94
C ARG A 759 29.86 4.18 -23.44
N LEU A 760 28.96 4.92 -22.80
CA LEU A 760 28.59 6.27 -23.23
C LEU A 760 29.70 7.29 -22.96
N THR A 761 30.53 7.09 -21.93
CA THR A 761 31.66 7.98 -21.62
C THR A 761 32.95 7.63 -22.38
N GLY A 762 32.97 6.52 -23.12
CA GLY A 762 34.15 6.06 -23.86
C GLY A 762 35.31 5.59 -22.96
N ARG A 763 35.05 5.29 -21.67
CA ARG A 763 36.04 4.77 -20.73
C ARG A 763 35.92 3.23 -20.70
N ASN A 764 36.90 2.52 -21.25
CA ASN A 764 37.01 1.06 -21.14
C ASN A 764 37.34 0.62 -19.70
#